data_AF-E1NRQ9-F1
#
_entry.id   AF-E1NRQ9-F1
#
_cell.length_a   1.000
_cell.length_b   1.000
_cell.length_c   1.000
_cell.angle_alpha   90.00
_cell.angle_beta   90.00
_cell.angle_gamma   90.00
#
_symmetry.space_group_name_H-M   'P 1'
#
loop_
_entity.id
_entity.type
_entity.pdbx_description
1 polymer ?
#
loop_
_entity_poly.entity_id
_entity_poly.type
_entity_poly.pdbx_seq_one_letter_code
_entity_poly.pdbx_strand_id
1 'polypeptide(L)'
;ILTHNNNQIQELRHCCSKIANLLNINGILTIHFAVKKEGDSFVYKVLSVKPRLTHTSLISYRINIYSVGYVIAKIAIGYNLNEIIDPQSGLNSAIEPINDAFAIKMPYWSFTELSSNYYELGNKSTSSGLALGIGRNFETALMKAIQSTTNIMQNKRIYFNTLNNASDDEIINKLQHVDNHHLLMLIVAISKGISLSDIQLHTGINCIFLQKIAHIVNVGKKFKQNPEQVNNLIAAKKCGFSNKLLSMIANIDENLIDELLDKHNIKPSYIGIDGAAGLHAPKINAYYSGYDVENEIIPLSKQDKCLIIGLKSFQISQTGEFDYMIYHVAQTLKKHNMQTVIISNNPESISNSYDLCDRVYFEPITLENILYICKKENIKYLITQFSGKQINQYRQRLLAHGLKLLGQDNLSDVLQQDRKQQIINANVNPVPALVTTNRNEILSFIETYKFPVLIGGFKNDKKQKSAVVFDKPALNRYIDENDLDKISISQFIEGNKYEITTISDGKNVTIPGIIEHFEQTGSHASDSIAVFRPQNLTSNKQRLIRDAVVNIAQQIHLRGPINLHILLANEQIYVLQIKTYAGHNVAFLSKSLQQDISAISTEVLLGKNLDELGLANDVWPSNNLIYIKMPVFSYLSYNSVNTFDSKMKTSGSVMGRANRLPFALYKGYEASNLTIPSYGTVFISVKDSDKKSAISVAARFHKLGFQLLATEGTANILAEEGITTSIVEKLQTGNNSLLEKIAQHKINLVINVTNLSDSASHDAIMIKDQALNTHIPVFSSIQSAENILNVLETMAMCTQPL
;
A
#
# COMPACT_ATOMS: atom_id res chain seq x y z
N ILE A 1 12.12 27.54 -9.51
CA ILE A 1 13.48 28.13 -9.52
C ILE A 1 14.10 28.04 -10.89
N LEU A 2 14.29 26.85 -11.48
CA LEU A 2 14.93 26.71 -12.82
C LEU A 2 14.36 27.57 -13.95
N THR A 3 13.06 27.88 -13.90
CA THR A 3 12.41 28.64 -14.95
C THR A 3 12.24 30.12 -14.60
N HIS A 4 12.39 30.54 -13.36
CA HIS A 4 12.09 31.90 -12.88
C HIS A 4 13.36 32.65 -12.50
N ASN A 5 13.44 33.93 -12.85
CA ASN A 5 14.51 34.78 -12.35
C ASN A 5 14.23 35.23 -10.90
N ASN A 6 15.22 35.85 -10.26
CA ASN A 6 15.11 36.28 -8.87
C ASN A 6 13.96 37.29 -8.65
N ASN A 7 13.79 38.27 -9.55
CA ASN A 7 12.75 39.30 -9.41
C ASN A 7 11.35 38.66 -9.37
N GLN A 8 11.08 37.72 -10.28
CA GLN A 8 9.82 36.97 -10.31
C GLN A 8 9.57 36.18 -9.02
N ILE A 9 10.61 35.58 -8.44
CA ILE A 9 10.51 34.86 -7.17
C ILE A 9 10.19 35.84 -6.03
N GLN A 10 10.86 37.00 -5.98
CA GLN A 10 10.61 38.01 -4.96
C GLN A 10 9.20 38.63 -5.07
N GLU A 11 8.67 38.82 -6.29
CA GLU A 11 7.29 39.26 -6.49
C GLU A 11 6.27 38.27 -5.90
N LEU A 12 6.43 36.97 -6.19
CA LEU A 12 5.58 35.93 -5.60
C LEU A 12 5.74 35.87 -4.07
N ARG A 13 6.97 35.98 -3.56
CA ARG A 13 7.27 36.00 -2.12
C ARG A 13 6.61 37.18 -1.41
N HIS A 14 6.68 38.37 -2.00
CA HIS A 14 6.00 39.56 -1.48
C HIS A 14 4.47 39.38 -1.46
N CYS A 15 3.90 38.80 -2.52
CA CYS A 15 2.48 38.46 -2.57
C CYS A 15 2.09 37.49 -1.43
N CYS A 16 2.88 36.44 -1.20
CA CYS A 16 2.65 35.51 -0.10
C CYS A 16 2.64 36.21 1.27
N SER A 17 3.62 37.08 1.52
CA SER A 17 3.71 37.86 2.77
C SER A 17 2.50 38.77 2.95
N LYS A 18 2.09 39.48 1.90
CA LYS A 18 0.91 40.35 1.92
C LYS A 18 -0.37 39.57 2.24
N ILE A 19 -0.57 38.41 1.62
CA ILE A 19 -1.74 37.55 1.89
C ILE A 19 -1.72 37.03 3.33
N ALA A 20 -0.56 36.56 3.82
CA ALA A 20 -0.43 36.08 5.18
C ALA A 20 -0.77 37.16 6.22
N ASN A 21 -0.28 38.39 6.01
CA ASN A 21 -0.58 39.54 6.87
C ASN A 21 -2.06 39.92 6.83
N LEU A 22 -2.68 39.98 5.64
CA LEU A 22 -4.10 40.31 5.49
C LEU A 22 -5.02 39.28 6.17
N LEU A 23 -4.62 38.01 6.18
CA LEU A 23 -5.35 36.93 6.82
C LEU A 23 -5.00 36.77 8.31
N ASN A 24 -4.10 37.59 8.86
CA ASN A 24 -3.59 37.50 10.23
C ASN A 24 -3.18 36.07 10.62
N ILE A 25 -2.46 35.38 9.73
CA ILE A 25 -2.07 33.98 9.95
C ILE A 25 -0.91 33.89 10.94
N ASN A 26 -1.19 33.33 12.11
CA ASN A 26 -0.17 32.88 13.07
C ASN A 26 0.07 31.38 12.91
N GLY A 27 1.00 31.00 12.03
CA GLY A 27 1.31 29.59 11.74
C GLY A 27 1.81 29.39 10.32
N ILE A 28 1.22 28.42 9.60
CA ILE A 28 1.61 28.09 8.22
C ILE A 28 0.54 28.45 7.20
N LEU A 29 1.00 28.93 6.05
CA LEU A 29 0.18 29.19 4.88
C LEU A 29 0.80 28.53 3.64
N THR A 30 0.02 27.75 2.90
CA THR A 30 0.42 27.24 1.58
C THR A 30 -0.38 27.98 0.51
N ILE A 31 0.32 28.62 -0.44
CA ILE A 31 -0.29 29.36 -1.54
C ILE A 31 0.11 28.72 -2.87
N HIS A 32 -0.86 28.48 -3.75
CA HIS A 32 -0.61 28.00 -5.10
C HIS A 32 -0.86 29.12 -6.11
N PHE A 33 0.04 29.25 -7.08
CA PHE A 33 -0.04 30.25 -8.14
C PHE A 33 -0.14 29.58 -9.51
N ALA A 34 -0.93 30.16 -10.40
CA ALA A 34 -0.79 29.99 -11.84
C ALA A 34 0.10 31.11 -12.37
N VAL A 35 1.08 30.78 -13.21
CA VAL A 35 2.04 31.75 -13.73
C VAL A 35 2.14 31.60 -15.24
N LYS A 36 2.00 32.72 -15.97
CA LYS A 36 2.19 32.81 -17.41
C LYS A 36 3.38 33.72 -17.71
N LYS A 37 4.17 33.35 -18.71
CA LYS A 37 5.24 34.17 -19.26
C LYS A 37 4.93 34.48 -20.71
N GLU A 38 4.91 35.77 -21.05
CA GLU A 38 4.82 36.24 -22.43
C GLU A 38 5.94 37.27 -22.65
N GLY A 39 7.01 36.85 -23.33
CA GLY A 39 8.24 37.66 -23.42
C GLY A 39 8.79 37.98 -22.03
N ASP A 40 8.98 39.26 -21.75
CA ASP A 40 9.43 39.77 -20.46
C ASP A 40 8.31 39.93 -19.42
N SER A 41 7.04 39.79 -19.84
CA SER A 41 5.91 39.95 -18.92
C SER A 41 5.74 38.72 -18.02
N PHE A 42 5.57 39.00 -16.72
CA PHE A 42 5.34 38.01 -15.69
C PHE A 42 3.96 38.23 -15.08
N VAL A 43 3.01 37.36 -15.45
CA VAL A 43 1.64 37.45 -14.96
C VAL A 43 1.35 36.24 -14.09
N TYR A 44 0.86 36.47 -12.87
CA TYR A 44 0.48 35.40 -11.95
C TYR A 44 -0.91 35.61 -11.36
N LYS A 45 -1.57 34.50 -11.02
CA LYS A 45 -2.85 34.47 -10.32
C LYS A 45 -2.77 33.52 -9.13
N VAL A 46 -3.40 33.89 -8.02
CA VAL A 46 -3.56 33.01 -6.86
C VAL A 46 -4.65 31.98 -7.18
N LEU A 47 -4.31 30.70 -7.09
CA LEU A 47 -5.24 29.59 -7.33
C LEU A 47 -5.91 29.11 -6.05
N SER A 48 -5.13 29.01 -4.97
CA SER A 48 -5.65 28.61 -3.67
C SER A 48 -4.74 29.06 -2.53
N VAL A 49 -5.36 29.29 -1.38
CA VAL A 49 -4.72 29.62 -0.12
C VAL A 49 -5.17 28.60 0.91
N LYS A 50 -4.22 27.89 1.53
CA LYS A 50 -4.50 26.82 2.50
C LYS A 50 -3.81 27.14 3.83
N PRO A 51 -4.54 27.61 4.85
CA PRO A 51 -4.00 27.97 6.17
C PRO A 51 -3.82 26.72 7.04
N ARG A 52 -3.11 25.72 6.51
CA ARG A 52 -2.85 24.43 7.19
C ARG A 52 -1.66 23.72 6.57
N LEU A 53 -1.18 22.70 7.26
CA LEU A 53 -0.23 21.74 6.68
C LEU A 53 -0.83 21.04 5.45
N THR A 54 0.03 20.85 4.46
CA THR A 54 -0.29 20.11 3.23
C THR A 54 0.79 19.04 2.98
N HIS A 55 0.53 18.08 2.09
CA HIS A 55 1.57 17.11 1.68
C HIS A 55 2.82 17.84 1.13
N THR A 56 2.64 19.00 0.48
CA THR A 56 3.77 19.83 0.01
C THR A 56 4.60 20.34 1.18
N SER A 57 3.97 20.76 2.27
CA SER A 57 4.67 21.19 3.50
C SER A 57 5.49 20.04 4.11
N LEU A 58 4.96 18.82 4.10
CA LEU A 58 5.67 17.63 4.61
C LEU A 58 6.91 17.29 3.79
N ILE A 59 6.82 17.37 2.46
CA ILE A 59 7.95 17.12 1.56
C ILE A 59 9.01 18.20 1.72
N SER A 60 8.58 19.47 1.79
CA SER A 60 9.47 20.61 2.00
C SER A 60 10.32 20.42 3.26
N TYR A 61 9.71 19.98 4.37
CA TYR A 61 10.41 19.64 5.61
C TYR A 61 11.52 18.58 5.41
N ARG A 62 11.25 17.52 4.64
CA ARG A 62 12.22 16.43 4.43
C ARG A 62 13.50 16.92 3.72
N ILE A 63 13.35 17.78 2.73
CA ILE A 63 14.48 18.25 1.91
C ILE A 63 15.18 19.43 2.61
N ASN A 64 14.40 20.35 3.16
CA ASN A 64 14.92 21.60 3.71
C ASN A 64 15.40 21.48 5.16
N ILE A 65 15.15 20.34 5.83
CA ILE A 65 15.49 20.12 7.25
C ILE A 65 14.94 21.26 8.11
N TYR A 66 13.66 21.54 7.92
CA TYR A 66 12.95 22.59 8.65
C TYR A 66 11.75 21.98 9.36
N SER A 67 11.81 21.79 10.68
CA SER A 67 10.84 21.02 11.47
C SER A 67 9.49 21.73 11.59
N VAL A 68 8.77 21.83 10.47
CA VAL A 68 7.57 22.65 10.30
C VAL A 68 6.56 22.40 11.43
N GLY A 69 6.32 21.13 11.80
CA GLY A 69 5.39 20.79 12.87
C GLY A 69 5.82 21.32 14.25
N TYR A 70 7.11 21.20 14.58
CA TYR A 70 7.68 21.73 15.83
C TYR A 70 7.60 23.26 15.87
N VAL A 71 7.99 23.93 14.78
CA VAL A 71 7.95 25.38 14.67
C VAL A 71 6.51 25.91 14.78
N ILE A 72 5.55 25.31 14.05
CA ILE A 72 4.13 25.71 14.14
C ILE A 72 3.60 25.52 15.55
N ALA A 73 3.93 24.40 16.22
CA ALA A 73 3.48 24.17 17.58
C ALA A 73 4.00 25.22 18.56
N LYS A 74 5.26 25.68 18.39
CA LYS A 74 5.85 26.78 19.17
C LYS A 74 5.17 28.13 18.89
N ILE A 75 4.93 28.44 17.62
CA ILE A 75 4.21 29.67 17.24
C ILE A 75 2.79 29.67 17.82
N ALA A 76 2.11 28.52 17.79
CA ALA A 76 0.75 28.39 18.31
C ALA A 76 0.65 28.64 19.83
N ILE A 77 1.74 28.49 20.58
CA ILE A 77 1.80 28.81 22.02
C ILE A 77 2.46 30.17 22.30
N GLY A 78 2.64 31.02 21.28
CA GLY A 78 3.03 32.42 21.43
C GLY A 78 4.49 32.77 21.11
N TYR A 79 5.31 31.81 20.65
CA TYR A 79 6.68 32.12 20.24
C TYR A 79 6.73 32.83 18.89
N ASN A 80 7.71 33.71 18.73
CA ASN A 80 8.09 34.28 17.45
C ASN A 80 9.15 33.41 16.75
N LEU A 81 9.25 33.48 15.41
CA LEU A 81 10.21 32.69 14.64
C LEU A 81 11.68 32.89 15.11
N ASN A 82 12.04 34.13 15.46
CA ASN A 82 13.38 34.48 15.93
C ASN A 82 13.73 33.90 17.32
N GLU A 83 12.74 33.42 18.07
CA GLU A 83 12.92 32.80 19.39
C GLU A 83 13.07 31.27 19.29
N ILE A 84 12.83 30.68 18.12
CA ILE A 84 12.80 29.23 17.92
C ILE A 84 14.06 28.79 17.20
N ILE A 85 14.88 27.97 17.86
CA ILE A 85 15.95 27.22 17.21
C ILE A 85 15.36 25.90 16.70
N ASP A 86 15.50 25.66 15.40
CA ASP A 86 15.04 24.42 14.79
C ASP A 86 15.94 23.25 15.25
N PRO A 87 15.37 22.15 15.77
CA PRO A 87 16.15 21.08 16.39
C PRO A 87 16.98 20.27 15.38
N GLN A 88 16.63 20.29 14.09
CA GLN A 88 17.25 19.43 13.09
C GLN A 88 18.34 20.13 12.31
N SER A 89 18.08 21.35 11.83
CA SER A 89 19.10 22.18 11.18
C SER A 89 20.04 22.81 12.21
N GLY A 90 19.57 23.08 13.44
CA GLY A 90 20.27 23.88 14.43
C GLY A 90 20.22 25.39 14.15
N LEU A 91 19.54 25.81 13.08
CA LEU A 91 19.41 27.20 12.67
C LEU A 91 18.22 27.87 13.36
N ASN A 92 18.22 29.21 13.35
CA ASN A 92 17.07 29.99 13.78
C ASN A 92 15.90 29.79 12.79
N SER A 93 14.68 29.60 13.29
CA SER A 93 13.51 29.30 12.48
C SER A 93 13.07 30.47 11.58
N ALA A 94 13.60 31.68 11.80
CA ALA A 94 13.42 32.83 10.91
C ALA A 94 14.27 32.77 9.63
N ILE A 95 15.18 31.80 9.51
CA ILE A 95 16.05 31.63 8.33
C ILE A 95 15.34 30.77 7.27
N GLU A 96 15.35 31.23 6.02
CA GLU A 96 14.86 30.46 4.89
C GLU A 96 15.90 29.38 4.49
N PRO A 97 15.51 28.10 4.36
CA PRO A 97 16.42 27.03 3.96
C PRO A 97 16.98 27.19 2.55
N ILE A 98 18.22 26.74 2.34
CA ILE A 98 18.93 26.77 1.06
C ILE A 98 19.37 25.34 0.71
N ASN A 99 19.01 24.86 -0.47
CA ASN A 99 19.39 23.51 -0.91
C ASN A 99 20.37 23.55 -2.08
N ASP A 100 21.30 22.62 -2.07
CA ASP A 100 22.24 22.32 -3.15
C ASP A 100 21.89 21.00 -3.87
N ALA A 101 20.66 20.52 -3.70
CA ALA A 101 20.11 19.31 -4.30
C ALA A 101 18.80 19.60 -5.02
N PHE A 102 18.51 18.79 -6.03
CA PHE A 102 17.18 18.68 -6.63
C PHE A 102 16.38 17.60 -5.92
N ALA A 103 15.12 17.91 -5.67
CA ALA A 103 14.16 16.95 -5.13
C ALA A 103 12.92 16.92 -6.03
N ILE A 104 12.56 15.71 -6.47
CA ILE A 104 11.41 15.46 -7.34
C ILE A 104 10.45 14.56 -6.61
N LYS A 105 9.27 15.11 -6.33
CA LYS A 105 8.11 14.35 -5.88
C LYS A 105 7.47 13.68 -7.09
N MET A 106 7.24 12.38 -7.02
CA MET A 106 6.46 11.67 -8.04
C MET A 106 5.29 10.92 -7.39
N PRO A 107 4.05 11.07 -7.90
CA PRO A 107 2.91 10.28 -7.46
C PRO A 107 3.08 8.81 -7.79
N TYR A 108 2.45 7.96 -6.98
CA TYR A 108 2.29 6.53 -7.18
C TYR A 108 0.80 6.21 -7.33
N TRP A 109 0.46 5.41 -8.35
CA TRP A 109 -0.89 4.91 -8.58
C TRP A 109 -0.92 3.40 -8.40
N SER A 110 -1.74 2.94 -7.44
CA SER A 110 -2.01 1.52 -7.23
C SER A 110 -2.69 0.91 -8.45
N PHE A 111 -2.49 -0.38 -8.68
CA PHE A 111 -3.17 -1.18 -9.72
C PHE A 111 -2.84 -0.86 -11.17
N THR A 112 -1.89 0.05 -11.39
CA THR A 112 -1.35 0.31 -12.72
C THR A 112 -0.71 -0.92 -13.35
N GLU A 113 -0.28 -1.91 -12.56
CA GLU A 113 0.22 -3.18 -13.06
C GLU A 113 -0.79 -4.06 -13.80
N LEU A 114 -2.07 -3.68 -13.79
CA LEU A 114 -3.11 -4.30 -14.62
C LEU A 114 -3.28 -3.48 -15.91
N SER A 115 -3.39 -4.16 -17.05
CA SER A 115 -3.39 -3.53 -18.38
C SER A 115 -4.57 -2.60 -18.68
N SER A 116 -5.59 -2.56 -17.83
CA SER A 116 -6.83 -1.81 -18.04
C SER A 116 -7.02 -0.60 -17.13
N ASN A 117 -6.16 -0.42 -16.13
CA ASN A 117 -6.29 0.73 -15.24
C ASN A 117 -5.54 1.93 -15.82
N TYR A 118 -6.31 2.93 -16.19
CA TYR A 118 -5.84 4.24 -16.64
C TYR A 118 -6.42 5.28 -15.71
N TYR A 119 -5.54 6.11 -15.14
CA TYR A 119 -5.93 7.21 -14.26
C TYR A 119 -5.77 8.51 -15.03
N GLU A 120 -6.87 9.06 -15.51
CA GLU A 120 -6.90 10.42 -16.04
C GLU A 120 -6.50 11.41 -14.95
N LEU A 121 -5.67 12.37 -15.32
CA LEU A 121 -5.18 13.40 -14.40
C LEU A 121 -6.01 14.67 -14.59
N GLY A 122 -6.56 15.17 -13.48
CA GLY A 122 -7.37 16.38 -13.47
C GLY A 122 -7.19 17.19 -12.19
N ASN A 123 -8.22 17.94 -11.82
CA ASN A 123 -8.23 18.75 -10.60
C ASN A 123 -8.42 17.94 -9.31
N LYS A 124 -8.81 16.67 -9.40
CA LYS A 124 -8.92 15.72 -8.29
C LYS A 124 -7.72 14.77 -8.28
N SER A 125 -7.15 14.56 -7.11
CA SER A 125 -6.02 13.64 -6.94
C SER A 125 -6.48 12.19 -7.05
N THR A 126 -5.83 11.43 -7.93
CA THR A 126 -6.06 9.99 -8.12
C THR A 126 -4.90 9.12 -7.63
N SER A 127 -3.79 9.71 -7.17
CA SER A 127 -2.63 8.97 -6.68
C SER A 127 -2.89 8.39 -5.28
N SER A 128 -2.47 7.15 -5.05
CA SER A 128 -2.59 6.47 -3.76
C SER A 128 -1.44 6.76 -2.80
N GLY A 129 -0.32 7.27 -3.31
CA GLY A 129 0.83 7.68 -2.51
C GLY A 129 1.86 8.40 -3.35
N LEU A 130 3.08 8.57 -2.82
CA LEU A 130 4.14 9.30 -3.50
C LEU A 130 5.54 8.86 -3.06
N ALA A 131 6.53 9.11 -3.92
CA ALA A 131 7.94 8.94 -3.63
C ALA A 131 8.70 10.25 -3.82
N LEU A 132 9.86 10.34 -3.18
CA LEU A 132 10.82 11.40 -3.37
C LEU A 132 12.08 10.86 -4.06
N GLY A 133 12.52 11.52 -5.13
CA GLY A 133 13.85 11.32 -5.71
C GLY A 133 14.73 12.54 -5.42
N ILE A 134 15.91 12.32 -4.85
CA ILE A 134 16.87 13.38 -4.52
C ILE A 134 18.18 13.14 -5.28
N GLY A 135 18.73 14.19 -5.89
CA GLY A 135 20.01 14.14 -6.60
C GLY A 135 20.63 15.51 -6.82
N ARG A 136 21.92 15.55 -7.14
CA ARG A 136 22.65 16.80 -7.45
C ARG A 136 22.21 17.47 -8.74
N ASN A 137 21.51 16.73 -9.59
CA ASN A 137 20.94 17.22 -10.83
C ASN A 137 19.50 16.72 -10.99
N PHE A 138 18.76 17.42 -11.83
CA PHE A 138 17.36 17.11 -12.14
C PHE A 138 17.20 15.66 -12.65
N GLU A 139 18.12 15.23 -13.52
CA GLU A 139 18.09 13.92 -14.17
C GLU A 139 18.12 12.78 -13.13
N THR A 140 19.05 12.84 -12.19
CA THR A 140 19.20 11.85 -11.11
C THR A 140 17.98 11.85 -10.19
N ALA A 141 17.52 13.04 -9.78
CA ALA A 141 16.33 13.16 -8.94
C ALA A 141 15.10 12.57 -9.63
N LEU A 142 14.94 12.79 -10.94
CA LEU A 142 13.80 12.30 -11.71
C LEU A 142 13.88 10.78 -11.86
N MET A 143 15.04 10.24 -12.21
CA MET A 143 15.22 8.81 -12.42
C MET A 143 15.02 8.01 -11.13
N LYS A 144 15.48 8.51 -9.98
CA LYS A 144 15.20 7.90 -8.67
C LYS A 144 13.71 7.94 -8.32
N ALA A 145 13.02 9.04 -8.62
CA ALA A 145 11.59 9.14 -8.41
C ALA A 145 10.83 8.11 -9.27
N ILE A 146 11.16 8.01 -10.57
CA ILE A 146 10.61 7.02 -11.51
C ILE A 146 10.85 5.59 -11.02
N GLN A 147 12.06 5.28 -10.57
CA GLN A 147 12.42 3.95 -10.06
C GLN A 147 11.57 3.51 -8.86
N SER A 148 11.02 4.48 -8.13
CA SER A 148 10.27 4.24 -6.89
C SER A 148 8.77 4.17 -7.09
N THR A 149 8.26 4.75 -8.17
CA THR A 149 6.83 4.86 -8.44
C THR A 149 6.35 4.05 -9.64
N THR A 150 7.25 3.49 -10.45
CA THR A 150 6.87 2.82 -11.70
C THR A 150 7.33 1.38 -11.78
N ASN A 151 6.57 0.58 -12.55
CA ASN A 151 6.97 -0.77 -12.91
C ASN A 151 7.74 -0.77 -14.23
N ILE A 152 9.07 -0.89 -14.13
CA ILE A 152 9.97 -0.79 -15.27
C ILE A 152 9.68 -1.84 -16.37
N MET A 153 9.24 -3.04 -16.02
CA MET A 153 8.94 -4.12 -16.98
C MET A 153 7.69 -3.80 -17.80
N GLN A 154 6.66 -3.28 -17.14
CA GLN A 154 5.45 -2.85 -17.82
C GLN A 154 5.72 -1.64 -18.72
N ASN A 155 6.45 -0.65 -18.19
CA ASN A 155 6.81 0.54 -18.94
C ASN A 155 7.64 0.19 -20.17
N LYS A 156 8.55 -0.80 -20.08
CA LYS A 156 9.30 -1.33 -21.23
C LYS A 156 8.37 -1.80 -22.35
N ARG A 157 7.33 -2.57 -22.02
CA ARG A 157 6.36 -3.07 -23.01
C ARG A 157 5.59 -1.93 -23.67
N ILE A 158 5.06 -1.00 -22.88
CA ILE A 158 4.29 0.15 -23.37
C ILE A 158 5.19 1.05 -24.24
N TYR A 159 6.41 1.31 -23.79
CA TYR A 159 7.41 2.10 -24.50
C TYR A 159 7.71 1.53 -25.88
N PHE A 160 8.13 0.27 -25.98
CA PHE A 160 8.51 -0.32 -27.27
C PHE A 160 7.31 -0.50 -28.21
N ASN A 161 6.14 -0.89 -27.68
CA ASN A 161 4.94 -1.00 -28.49
C ASN A 161 4.54 0.35 -29.11
N THR A 162 4.55 1.41 -28.30
CA THR A 162 4.18 2.75 -28.79
C THR A 162 5.24 3.31 -29.73
N LEU A 163 6.53 3.15 -29.41
CA LEU A 163 7.63 3.64 -30.24
C LEU A 163 7.63 3.02 -31.65
N ASN A 164 7.30 1.74 -31.76
CA ASN A 164 7.35 1.01 -33.02
C ASN A 164 6.05 1.12 -33.84
N ASN A 165 4.89 1.20 -33.18
CA ASN A 165 3.60 1.02 -33.85
C ASN A 165 2.73 2.28 -33.90
N ALA A 166 2.92 3.26 -32.99
CA ALA A 166 2.06 4.44 -32.94
C ALA A 166 2.57 5.54 -33.88
N SER A 167 1.67 6.29 -34.53
CA SER A 167 2.02 7.48 -35.32
C SER A 167 2.43 8.66 -34.44
N ASP A 168 3.02 9.71 -35.02
CA ASP A 168 3.37 10.93 -34.27
C ASP A 168 2.10 11.63 -33.74
N ASP A 169 1.05 11.69 -34.55
CA ASP A 169 -0.25 12.26 -34.18
C ASP A 169 -0.90 11.50 -33.02
N GLU A 170 -0.81 10.17 -33.01
CA GLU A 170 -1.32 9.35 -31.90
C GLU A 170 -0.58 9.61 -30.59
N ILE A 171 0.74 9.81 -30.66
CA ILE A 171 1.56 10.15 -29.50
C ILE A 171 1.21 11.55 -28.99
N ILE A 172 1.07 12.54 -29.88
CA ILE A 172 0.65 13.90 -29.53
C ILE A 172 -0.74 13.90 -28.90
N ASN A 173 -1.69 13.15 -29.46
CA ASN A 173 -3.04 13.03 -28.90
C ASN A 173 -3.00 12.47 -27.46
N LYS A 174 -2.18 11.45 -27.21
CA LYS A 174 -1.96 10.92 -25.85
C LYS A 174 -1.30 11.93 -24.90
N LEU A 175 -0.44 12.80 -25.41
CA LEU A 175 0.19 13.86 -24.59
C LEU A 175 -0.80 14.98 -24.21
N GLN A 176 -1.84 15.20 -25.00
CA GLN A 176 -2.93 16.14 -24.68
C GLN A 176 -3.91 15.57 -23.64
N HIS A 177 -4.14 14.26 -23.68
CA HIS A 177 -5.01 13.54 -22.74
C HIS A 177 -4.20 12.96 -21.59
N VAL A 178 -3.90 13.81 -20.60
CA VAL A 178 -2.96 13.51 -19.52
C VAL A 178 -3.47 12.36 -18.62
N ASP A 179 -2.68 11.29 -18.55
CA ASP A 179 -2.92 10.13 -17.68
C ASP A 179 -1.67 9.78 -16.84
N ASN A 180 -1.75 8.70 -16.06
CA ASN A 180 -0.63 8.19 -15.26
C ASN A 180 0.59 7.72 -16.09
N HIS A 181 0.48 7.59 -17.40
CA HIS A 181 1.58 7.24 -18.32
C HIS A 181 2.18 8.46 -19.02
N HIS A 182 1.71 9.69 -18.73
CA HIS A 182 2.12 10.90 -19.44
C HIS A 182 3.65 11.08 -19.52
N LEU A 183 4.38 10.87 -18.42
CA LEU A 183 5.85 10.94 -18.42
C LEU A 183 6.49 9.89 -19.33
N LEU A 184 5.93 8.68 -19.40
CA LEU A 184 6.40 7.65 -20.32
C LEU A 184 6.15 8.07 -21.77
N MET A 185 4.99 8.66 -22.06
CA MET A 185 4.67 9.17 -23.40
C MET A 185 5.58 10.32 -23.81
N LEU A 186 5.98 11.21 -22.89
CA LEU A 186 7.00 12.24 -23.16
C LEU A 186 8.33 11.60 -23.57
N ILE A 187 8.78 10.57 -22.83
CA ILE A 187 10.00 9.84 -23.15
C ILE A 187 9.89 9.15 -24.52
N VAL A 188 8.74 8.57 -24.86
CA VAL A 188 8.49 7.97 -26.19
C VAL A 188 8.56 9.03 -27.30
N ALA A 189 7.85 10.15 -27.15
CA ALA A 189 7.82 11.24 -28.14
C ALA A 189 9.23 11.76 -28.45
N ILE A 190 10.00 12.05 -27.40
CA ILE A 190 11.39 12.51 -27.52
C ILE A 190 12.28 11.42 -28.13
N SER A 191 12.06 10.16 -27.78
CA SER A 191 12.84 9.05 -28.32
C SER A 191 12.60 8.83 -29.81
N LYS A 192 11.35 9.07 -30.27
CA LYS A 192 10.93 9.00 -31.67
C LYS A 192 11.44 10.18 -32.51
N GLY A 193 11.75 11.30 -31.87
CA GLY A 193 12.30 12.49 -32.53
C GLY A 193 11.31 13.63 -32.73
N ILE A 194 10.13 13.58 -32.09
CA ILE A 194 9.17 14.69 -32.09
C ILE A 194 9.84 15.92 -31.46
N SER A 195 9.65 17.08 -32.07
CA SER A 195 10.34 18.30 -31.63
C SER A 195 9.90 18.72 -30.23
N LEU A 196 10.82 19.26 -29.43
CA LEU A 196 10.50 19.72 -28.08
C LEU A 196 9.50 20.89 -28.09
N SER A 197 9.52 21.70 -29.14
CA SER A 197 8.58 22.81 -29.36
C SER A 197 7.16 22.29 -29.56
N ASP A 198 6.98 21.24 -30.36
CA ASP A 198 5.66 20.63 -30.59
C ASP A 198 5.14 19.99 -29.30
N ILE A 199 6.00 19.24 -28.59
CA ILE A 199 5.63 18.67 -27.28
C ILE A 199 5.21 19.78 -26.30
N GLN A 200 5.95 20.88 -26.23
CA GLN A 200 5.60 22.01 -25.37
C GLN A 200 4.26 22.63 -25.75
N LEU A 201 4.00 22.82 -27.04
CA LEU A 201 2.75 23.39 -27.54
C LEU A 201 1.53 22.57 -27.08
N HIS A 202 1.64 21.24 -27.13
CA HIS A 202 0.54 20.33 -26.77
C HIS A 202 0.42 20.04 -25.28
N THR A 203 1.49 20.18 -24.49
CA THR A 203 1.51 19.79 -23.06
C THR A 203 1.59 20.98 -22.09
N GLY A 204 2.03 22.14 -22.54
CA GLY A 204 2.35 23.28 -21.68
C GLY A 204 3.58 23.08 -20.77
N ILE A 205 4.29 21.94 -20.88
CA ILE A 205 5.50 21.68 -20.09
C ILE A 205 6.62 22.57 -20.59
N ASN A 206 7.28 23.26 -19.66
CA ASN A 206 8.38 24.16 -20.00
C ASN A 206 9.53 23.40 -20.70
N CYS A 207 10.04 23.99 -21.79
CA CYS A 207 11.08 23.38 -22.63
C CYS A 207 12.35 22.98 -21.86
N ILE A 208 12.72 23.68 -20.78
CA ILE A 208 13.87 23.30 -19.95
C ILE A 208 13.71 21.88 -19.39
N PHE A 209 12.51 21.51 -18.92
CA PHE A 209 12.26 20.16 -18.43
C PHE A 209 12.25 19.13 -19.56
N LEU A 210 11.72 19.48 -20.73
CA LEU A 210 11.74 18.61 -21.91
C LEU A 210 13.17 18.36 -22.40
N GLN A 211 14.03 19.39 -22.41
CA GLN A 211 15.46 19.27 -22.73
C GLN A 211 16.19 18.35 -21.74
N LYS A 212 15.85 18.44 -20.45
CA LYS A 212 16.39 17.55 -19.42
C LYS A 212 15.97 16.09 -19.62
N ILE A 213 14.71 15.84 -19.97
CA ILE A 213 14.24 14.49 -20.33
C ILE A 213 14.94 14.00 -21.61
N ALA A 214 15.12 14.86 -22.61
CA ALA A 214 15.83 14.54 -23.84
C ALA A 214 17.31 14.21 -23.59
N HIS A 215 17.95 14.89 -22.64
CA HIS A 215 19.29 14.55 -22.21
C HIS A 215 19.37 13.13 -21.64
N ILE A 216 18.44 12.73 -20.77
CA ILE A 216 18.34 11.36 -20.23
C ILE A 216 18.19 10.34 -21.38
N VAL A 217 17.28 10.60 -22.33
CA VAL A 217 17.07 9.73 -23.51
C VAL A 217 18.35 9.58 -24.33
N ASN A 218 19.06 10.67 -24.58
CA ASN A 218 20.31 10.66 -25.35
C ASN A 218 21.41 9.85 -24.63
N VAL A 219 21.55 10.01 -23.32
CA VAL A 219 22.48 9.21 -22.51
C VAL A 219 22.16 7.72 -22.59
N GLY A 220 20.88 7.35 -22.50
CA GLY A 220 20.44 5.97 -22.69
C GLY A 220 20.74 5.42 -24.09
N LYS A 221 20.55 6.24 -25.14
CA LYS A 221 20.89 5.88 -26.54
C LYS A 221 22.39 5.64 -26.72
N LYS A 222 23.24 6.52 -26.19
CA LYS A 222 24.71 6.38 -26.25
C LYS A 222 25.19 5.14 -25.49
N PHE A 223 24.64 4.89 -24.30
CA PHE A 223 24.95 3.68 -23.54
C PHE A 223 24.57 2.41 -24.31
N LYS A 224 23.38 2.38 -24.94
CA LYS A 224 22.95 1.24 -25.76
C LYS A 224 23.92 0.94 -26.91
N GLN A 225 24.48 1.97 -27.54
CA GLN A 225 25.40 1.80 -28.67
C GLN A 225 26.74 1.20 -28.24
N ASN A 226 27.29 1.62 -27.10
CA ASN A 226 28.59 1.17 -26.60
C ASN A 226 28.57 1.04 -25.06
N PRO A 227 28.02 -0.07 -24.52
CA PRO A 227 27.84 -0.23 -23.07
C PRO A 227 29.15 -0.44 -22.30
N GLU A 228 30.16 -1.01 -22.95
CA GLU A 228 31.49 -1.25 -22.35
C GLU A 228 32.34 0.03 -22.24
N GLN A 229 31.94 1.12 -22.92
CA GLN A 229 32.67 2.36 -22.87
C GLN A 229 32.45 3.07 -21.53
N VAL A 230 33.53 3.20 -20.75
CA VAL A 230 33.53 3.81 -19.40
C VAL A 230 32.80 5.15 -19.33
N ASN A 231 33.03 6.02 -20.32
CA ASN A 231 32.41 7.35 -20.36
C ASN A 231 30.88 7.28 -20.49
N ASN A 232 30.35 6.29 -21.22
CA ASN A 232 28.90 6.10 -21.35
C ASN A 232 28.31 5.54 -20.05
N LEU A 233 29.02 4.62 -19.39
CA LEU A 233 28.63 4.09 -18.09
C LEU A 233 28.60 5.19 -17.03
N ILE A 234 29.66 6.01 -16.92
CA ILE A 234 29.71 7.16 -16.00
C ILE A 234 28.58 8.16 -16.31
N ALA A 235 28.38 8.52 -17.59
CA ALA A 235 27.31 9.44 -17.98
C ALA A 235 25.92 8.91 -17.59
N ALA A 236 25.68 7.61 -17.76
CA ALA A 236 24.45 6.95 -17.36
C ALA A 236 24.26 6.98 -15.83
N LYS A 237 25.28 6.61 -15.05
CA LYS A 237 25.18 6.64 -13.58
C LYS A 237 25.01 8.07 -13.05
N LYS A 238 25.66 9.08 -13.64
CA LYS A 238 25.46 10.52 -13.35
C LYS A 238 24.06 11.05 -13.65
N CYS A 239 23.32 10.37 -14.53
CA CYS A 239 21.91 10.67 -14.82
C CYS A 239 20.95 9.83 -13.97
N GLY A 240 21.44 9.01 -13.03
CA GLY A 240 20.61 8.20 -12.14
C GLY A 240 20.06 6.91 -12.75
N PHE A 241 20.66 6.38 -13.83
CA PHE A 241 20.26 5.08 -14.36
C PHE A 241 20.58 3.95 -13.37
N SER A 242 19.58 3.12 -13.06
CA SER A 242 19.76 1.88 -12.32
C SER A 242 20.40 0.79 -13.18
N ASN A 243 21.08 -0.16 -12.55
CA ASN A 243 21.74 -1.27 -13.25
C ASN A 243 20.71 -2.12 -14.01
N LYS A 244 19.57 -2.38 -13.36
CA LYS A 244 18.41 -3.02 -13.97
C LYS A 244 17.90 -2.31 -15.24
N LEU A 245 17.83 -0.98 -15.25
CA LEU A 245 17.40 -0.24 -16.44
C LEU A 245 18.45 -0.30 -17.55
N LEU A 246 19.74 -0.20 -17.21
CA LEU A 246 20.83 -0.30 -18.18
C LEU A 246 20.88 -1.67 -18.85
N SER A 247 20.79 -2.73 -18.05
CA SER A 247 20.62 -4.11 -18.51
C SER A 247 19.47 -4.22 -19.51
N MET A 248 18.31 -3.61 -19.22
CA MET A 248 17.15 -3.65 -20.13
C MET A 248 17.34 -2.87 -21.42
N ILE A 249 18.03 -1.72 -21.38
CA ILE A 249 18.26 -0.86 -22.54
C ILE A 249 19.27 -1.49 -23.51
N ALA A 250 20.36 -2.03 -22.97
CA ALA A 250 21.43 -2.67 -23.73
C ALA A 250 21.17 -4.17 -24.01
N ASN A 251 20.13 -4.75 -23.41
CA ASN A 251 19.79 -6.18 -23.52
C ASN A 251 20.97 -7.09 -23.10
N ILE A 252 21.58 -6.76 -21.97
CA ILE A 252 22.69 -7.50 -21.35
C ILE A 252 22.32 -7.91 -19.93
N ASP A 253 23.03 -8.88 -19.36
CA ASP A 253 22.79 -9.33 -17.98
C ASP A 253 23.07 -8.22 -16.96
N GLU A 254 22.29 -8.17 -15.87
CA GLU A 254 22.47 -7.15 -14.82
C GLU A 254 23.84 -7.30 -14.12
N ASN A 255 24.36 -8.54 -13.97
CA ASN A 255 25.66 -8.78 -13.36
C ASN A 255 26.81 -8.22 -14.22
N LEU A 256 26.67 -8.20 -15.55
CA LEU A 256 27.68 -7.59 -16.42
C LEU A 256 27.80 -6.08 -16.18
N ILE A 257 26.70 -5.40 -15.82
CA ILE A 257 26.75 -4.00 -15.41
C ILE A 257 27.56 -3.84 -14.12
N ASP A 258 27.31 -4.71 -13.13
CA ASP A 258 28.05 -4.71 -11.87
C ASP A 258 29.55 -4.96 -12.08
N GLU A 259 29.91 -5.92 -12.94
CA GLU A 259 31.29 -6.21 -13.32
C GLU A 259 31.97 -5.01 -13.99
N LEU A 260 31.29 -4.32 -14.90
CA LEU A 260 31.82 -3.11 -15.55
C LEU A 260 32.03 -1.97 -14.55
N LEU A 261 31.10 -1.78 -13.62
CA LEU A 261 31.22 -0.77 -12.56
C LEU A 261 32.41 -1.07 -11.64
N ASP A 262 32.56 -2.31 -11.20
CA ASP A 262 33.67 -2.74 -10.34
C ASP A 262 35.02 -2.64 -11.08
N LYS A 263 35.09 -3.09 -12.35
CA LYS A 263 36.28 -2.99 -13.21
C LYS A 263 36.80 -1.56 -13.32
N HIS A 264 35.90 -0.59 -13.42
CA HIS A 264 36.24 0.82 -13.56
C HIS A 264 36.19 1.60 -12.23
N ASN A 265 35.98 0.91 -11.10
CA ASN A 265 35.85 1.50 -9.77
C ASN A 265 34.80 2.63 -9.69
N ILE A 266 33.71 2.50 -10.46
CA ILE A 266 32.60 3.45 -10.48
C ILE A 266 31.66 3.08 -9.34
N LYS A 267 31.66 3.88 -8.27
CA LYS A 267 30.85 3.65 -7.07
C LYS A 267 29.99 4.87 -6.76
N PRO A 268 28.82 4.69 -6.14
CA PRO A 268 28.05 5.81 -5.64
C PRO A 268 28.79 6.47 -4.47
N SER A 269 28.80 7.79 -4.49
CA SER A 269 29.07 8.63 -3.33
C SER A 269 27.75 8.99 -2.64
N TYR A 270 27.81 9.40 -1.39
CA TYR A 270 26.64 9.82 -0.64
C TYR A 270 26.86 11.21 -0.06
N ILE A 271 25.86 12.07 -0.25
CA ILE A 271 25.88 13.49 0.07
C ILE A 271 24.82 13.76 1.13
N GLY A 272 25.17 14.58 2.12
CA GLY A 272 24.29 14.99 3.20
C GLY A 272 23.18 15.90 2.70
N ILE A 273 21.99 15.76 3.29
CA ILE A 273 20.97 16.80 3.24
C ILE A 273 21.26 17.73 4.41
N ASP A 274 21.40 19.04 4.17
CA ASP A 274 21.74 20.01 5.21
C ASP A 274 20.74 21.19 5.37
N GLY A 275 19.98 21.53 4.32
CA GLY A 275 19.08 22.69 4.32
C GLY A 275 19.81 24.04 4.37
N ALA A 276 21.14 24.04 4.22
CA ALA A 276 22.01 25.21 4.32
C ALA A 276 23.07 25.30 3.19
N ALA A 277 23.09 24.35 2.25
CA ALA A 277 24.02 24.29 1.12
C ALA A 277 25.50 24.39 1.55
N GLY A 278 25.88 23.59 2.54
CA GLY A 278 27.23 23.49 3.09
C GLY A 278 27.62 24.62 4.07
N LEU A 279 26.78 25.65 4.25
CA LEU A 279 27.11 26.78 5.13
C LEU A 279 27.03 26.44 6.62
N HIS A 280 26.20 25.47 6.99
CA HIS A 280 26.01 25.05 8.37
C HIS A 280 25.77 23.55 8.43
N ALA A 281 26.49 22.86 9.31
CA ALA A 281 26.31 21.42 9.50
C ALA A 281 24.97 21.13 10.21
N PRO A 282 24.11 20.27 9.66
CA PRO A 282 22.85 19.91 10.30
C PRO A 282 23.10 19.02 11.52
N LYS A 283 22.12 18.93 12.42
CA LYS A 283 22.12 18.01 13.59
C LYS A 283 21.57 16.62 13.24
N ILE A 284 21.38 16.34 11.96
CA ILE A 284 20.81 15.09 11.46
C ILE A 284 21.77 14.37 10.52
N ASN A 285 21.57 13.07 10.35
CA ASN A 285 22.34 12.22 9.45
C ASN A 285 21.45 11.67 8.33
N ALA A 286 21.14 12.49 7.33
CA ALA A 286 20.33 12.11 6.18
C ALA A 286 21.10 12.27 4.88
N TYR A 287 21.06 11.26 4.01
CA TYR A 287 21.89 11.21 2.81
C TYR A 287 21.13 10.74 1.58
N TYR A 288 21.65 11.11 0.41
CA TYR A 288 21.25 10.59 -0.89
C TYR A 288 22.49 10.27 -1.73
N SER A 289 22.36 9.33 -2.66
CA SER A 289 23.45 8.90 -3.54
C SER A 289 23.67 9.83 -4.73
N GLY A 290 24.90 9.89 -5.21
CA GLY A 290 25.29 10.54 -6.45
C GLY A 290 26.54 9.88 -7.03
N TYR A 291 26.82 10.11 -8.31
CA TYR A 291 28.03 9.62 -8.96
C TYR A 291 28.91 10.79 -9.38
N ASP A 292 30.22 10.61 -9.28
CA ASP A 292 31.24 11.64 -9.57
C ASP A 292 31.06 12.92 -8.74
N VAL A 293 30.86 12.70 -7.45
CA VAL A 293 30.69 13.73 -6.43
C VAL A 293 31.47 13.28 -5.20
N GLU A 294 31.87 14.23 -4.37
CA GLU A 294 32.54 13.92 -3.13
C GLU A 294 31.62 13.07 -2.22
N ASN A 295 32.22 12.12 -1.50
CA ASN A 295 31.50 11.24 -0.61
C ASN A 295 31.65 11.75 0.83
N GLU A 296 30.55 12.24 1.41
CA GLU A 296 30.53 12.88 2.72
C GLU A 296 30.31 11.88 3.86
N ILE A 297 30.09 10.61 3.53
CA ILE A 297 29.84 9.57 4.53
C ILE A 297 31.14 8.96 5.05
N ILE A 298 31.30 9.10 6.36
CA ILE A 298 32.11 8.23 7.21
C ILE A 298 31.20 7.10 7.75
N PRO A 299 31.56 5.82 7.52
CA PRO A 299 30.77 4.70 8.02
C PRO A 299 30.56 4.78 9.53
N LEU A 300 29.38 4.34 9.99
CA LEU A 300 29.08 4.30 11.41
C LEU A 300 30.09 3.42 12.18
N SER A 301 30.54 3.91 13.34
CA SER A 301 31.72 3.39 14.05
C SER A 301 31.51 2.07 14.79
N LYS A 302 30.30 1.76 15.24
CA LYS A 302 30.04 0.49 15.94
C LYS A 302 30.01 -0.66 14.95
N GLN A 303 30.31 -1.87 15.42
CA GLN A 303 30.15 -3.09 14.62
C GLN A 303 28.68 -3.53 14.55
N ASP A 304 27.94 -3.36 15.65
CA ASP A 304 26.53 -3.73 15.74
C ASP A 304 25.66 -2.71 15.01
N LYS A 305 25.44 -2.99 13.73
CA LYS A 305 24.67 -2.15 12.81
C LYS A 305 23.57 -2.96 12.15
N CYS A 306 22.38 -2.37 12.07
CA CYS A 306 21.24 -2.95 11.38
C CYS A 306 20.71 -2.00 10.31
N LEU A 307 20.53 -2.50 9.10
CA LEU A 307 19.77 -1.81 8.06
C LEU A 307 18.29 -2.20 8.18
N ILE A 308 17.46 -1.20 8.45
CA ILE A 308 16.01 -1.29 8.45
C ILE A 308 15.53 -0.95 7.03
N ILE A 309 14.82 -1.87 6.39
CA ILE A 309 14.20 -1.59 5.09
C ILE A 309 12.86 -0.89 5.34
N GLY A 310 12.76 0.38 4.95
CA GLY A 310 11.56 1.18 5.11
C GLY A 310 10.40 0.73 4.21
N LEU A 311 9.36 1.55 4.17
CA LEU A 311 8.27 1.35 3.21
C LEU A 311 8.60 1.99 1.86
N LYS A 312 8.10 1.34 0.81
CA LYS A 312 7.90 1.99 -0.49
C LYS A 312 6.81 3.07 -0.33
N SER A 313 6.54 3.81 -1.40
CA SER A 313 5.39 4.71 -1.49
C SER A 313 4.13 4.04 -0.94
N PHE A 314 3.30 4.80 -0.23
CA PHE A 314 2.02 4.27 0.20
C PHE A 314 1.22 3.81 -1.02
N GLN A 315 0.59 2.65 -0.84
CA GLN A 315 -0.19 2.00 -1.86
C GLN A 315 -1.36 1.33 -1.18
N ILE A 316 -2.41 1.07 -1.94
CA ILE A 316 -3.49 0.24 -1.45
C ILE A 316 -2.86 -1.11 -1.04
N SER A 317 -3.01 -1.45 0.25
CA SER A 317 -2.51 -2.65 0.98
C SER A 317 -1.22 -2.47 1.76
N GLN A 318 -0.57 -1.30 1.64
CA GLN A 318 0.60 -0.95 2.42
C GLN A 318 0.47 0.50 2.88
N THR A 319 -0.13 0.65 4.05
CA THR A 319 -0.48 1.93 4.68
C THR A 319 0.43 2.20 5.89
N GLY A 320 0.11 3.26 6.65
CA GLY A 320 0.87 3.66 7.85
C GLY A 320 0.96 2.59 8.95
N GLU A 321 0.20 1.50 8.88
CA GLU A 321 0.30 0.37 9.82
C GLU A 321 1.68 -0.29 9.80
N PHE A 322 2.31 -0.39 8.63
CA PHE A 322 3.67 -0.92 8.54
C PHE A 322 4.71 0.09 9.00
N ASP A 323 4.45 1.39 8.78
CA ASP A 323 5.34 2.47 9.21
C ASP A 323 5.39 2.56 10.74
N TYR A 324 4.24 2.36 11.40
CA TYR A 324 4.13 2.17 12.84
C TYR A 324 5.05 1.04 13.34
N MET A 325 4.99 -0.14 12.71
CA MET A 325 5.82 -1.27 13.14
C MET A 325 7.31 -0.96 12.98
N ILE A 326 7.71 -0.37 11.85
CA ILE A 326 9.11 0.00 11.59
C ILE A 326 9.59 1.07 12.56
N TYR A 327 8.74 2.04 12.92
CA TYR A 327 9.06 3.05 13.93
C TYR A 327 9.44 2.41 15.27
N HIS A 328 8.60 1.48 15.74
CA HIS A 328 8.79 0.80 17.02
C HIS A 328 9.99 -0.16 17.02
N VAL A 329 10.28 -0.80 15.88
CA VAL A 329 11.51 -1.57 15.67
C VAL A 329 12.74 -0.67 15.82
N ALA A 330 12.80 0.45 15.09
CA ALA A 330 13.94 1.37 15.13
C ALA A 330 14.16 1.91 16.55
N GLN A 331 13.08 2.29 17.23
CA GLN A 331 13.14 2.72 18.62
C GLN A 331 13.71 1.63 19.55
N THR A 332 13.33 0.37 19.34
CA THR A 332 13.79 -0.76 20.17
C THR A 332 15.26 -1.07 19.92
N LEU A 333 15.70 -1.12 18.66
CA LEU A 333 17.12 -1.30 18.33
C LEU A 333 18.00 -0.20 18.94
N LYS A 334 17.54 1.05 18.90
CA LYS A 334 18.22 2.19 19.52
C LYS A 334 18.37 2.04 21.04
N LYS A 335 17.34 1.54 21.74
CA LYS A 335 17.40 1.23 23.19
C LYS A 335 18.46 0.17 23.51
N HIS A 336 18.74 -0.74 22.58
CA HIS A 336 19.80 -1.75 22.70
C HIS A 336 21.17 -1.27 22.21
N ASN A 337 21.35 0.04 22.02
CA ASN A 337 22.61 0.65 21.57
C ASN A 337 23.11 0.15 20.20
N MET A 338 22.26 -0.52 19.42
CA MET A 338 22.56 -0.95 18.06
C MET A 338 22.41 0.24 17.11
N GLN A 339 23.39 0.44 16.23
CA GLN A 339 23.34 1.52 15.26
C GLN A 339 22.35 1.20 14.13
N THR A 340 21.40 2.09 13.93
CA THR A 340 20.25 1.91 13.03
C THR A 340 20.43 2.75 11.76
N VAL A 341 20.41 2.08 10.62
CA VAL A 341 20.40 2.71 9.30
C VAL A 341 19.06 2.41 8.66
N ILE A 342 18.37 3.38 8.07
CA ILE A 342 17.13 3.15 7.33
C ILE A 342 17.26 3.58 5.87
N ILE A 343 16.78 2.73 4.95
CA ILE A 343 16.57 3.09 3.54
C ILE A 343 15.08 3.31 3.30
N SER A 344 14.71 4.53 2.91
CA SER A 344 13.34 4.85 2.51
C SER A 344 13.32 6.17 1.76
N ASN A 345 12.52 6.23 0.70
CA ASN A 345 12.22 7.46 0.00
C ASN A 345 10.73 7.76 -0.08
N ASN A 346 9.95 7.18 0.84
CA ASN A 346 8.59 7.60 1.11
C ASN A 346 8.65 8.82 2.06
N PRO A 347 8.39 10.05 1.59
CA PRO A 347 8.48 11.24 2.45
C PRO A 347 7.33 11.32 3.45
N GLU A 348 6.29 10.48 3.31
CA GLU A 348 5.14 10.41 4.22
C GLU A 348 5.34 9.46 5.40
N SER A 349 6.36 8.60 5.34
CA SER A 349 6.71 7.72 6.45
C SER A 349 7.25 8.52 7.64
N ILE A 350 6.91 8.09 8.86
CA ILE A 350 7.42 8.60 10.13
C ILE A 350 8.66 7.81 10.53
N SER A 351 8.78 6.54 10.12
CA SER A 351 9.89 5.66 10.50
C SER A 351 11.26 6.14 10.01
N ASN A 352 11.30 7.03 9.02
CA ASN A 352 12.52 7.68 8.53
C ASN A 352 12.76 9.07 9.18
N SER A 353 12.18 9.31 10.36
CA SER A 353 12.50 10.49 11.17
C SER A 353 13.97 10.49 11.59
N TYR A 354 14.61 11.65 11.51
CA TYR A 354 16.03 11.83 11.75
C TYR A 354 16.45 11.57 13.20
N ASP A 355 15.54 11.77 14.15
CA ASP A 355 15.81 11.51 15.58
C ASP A 355 15.71 10.02 15.92
N LEU A 356 15.12 9.21 15.04
CA LEU A 356 14.83 7.82 15.31
C LEU A 356 15.96 6.88 14.89
N CYS A 357 16.55 7.13 13.72
CA CYS A 357 17.63 6.32 13.17
C CYS A 357 18.96 7.07 13.23
N ASP A 358 20.07 6.36 13.43
CA ASP A 358 21.41 6.97 13.40
C ASP A 358 21.78 7.49 12.01
N ARG A 359 21.19 6.89 10.96
CA ARG A 359 21.37 7.32 9.56
C ARG A 359 20.14 7.03 8.70
N VAL A 360 19.75 7.99 7.87
CA VAL A 360 18.65 7.87 6.89
C VAL A 360 19.20 8.00 5.47
N TYR A 361 18.86 7.06 4.60
CA TYR A 361 19.14 7.11 3.17
C TYR A 361 17.85 7.30 2.38
N PHE A 362 17.71 8.45 1.72
CA PHE A 362 16.61 8.76 0.79
C PHE A 362 16.85 8.15 -0.60
N GLU A 363 16.91 6.82 -0.63
CA GLU A 363 17.13 6.06 -1.86
C GLU A 363 15.91 5.20 -2.24
N PRO A 364 15.69 4.99 -3.55
CA PRO A 364 14.76 3.96 -4.02
C PRO A 364 15.09 2.60 -3.39
N ILE A 365 14.07 1.91 -2.88
CA ILE A 365 14.26 0.58 -2.25
C ILE A 365 14.43 -0.49 -3.33
N THR A 366 15.68 -0.68 -3.75
CA THR A 366 16.11 -1.67 -4.75
C THR A 366 17.24 -2.54 -4.21
N LEU A 367 17.45 -3.71 -4.81
CA LEU A 367 18.55 -4.59 -4.41
C LEU A 367 19.89 -3.86 -4.57
N GLU A 368 20.12 -3.19 -5.70
CA GLU A 368 21.29 -2.36 -5.98
C GLU A 368 21.60 -1.39 -4.82
N ASN A 369 20.63 -0.55 -4.43
CA ASN A 369 20.83 0.46 -3.39
C ASN A 369 21.04 -0.16 -2.00
N ILE A 370 20.31 -1.24 -1.69
CA ILE A 370 20.48 -1.95 -0.41
C ILE A 370 21.91 -2.51 -0.31
N LEU A 371 22.42 -3.15 -1.36
CA LEU A 371 23.76 -3.73 -1.37
C LEU A 371 24.85 -2.65 -1.25
N TYR A 372 24.72 -1.54 -1.99
CA TYR A 372 25.68 -0.43 -1.88
C TYR A 372 25.71 0.20 -0.50
N ILE A 373 24.55 0.43 0.13
CA ILE A 373 24.47 0.98 1.49
C ILE A 373 25.09 0.00 2.48
N CYS A 374 24.75 -1.29 2.41
CA CYS A 374 25.32 -2.30 3.30
C CYS A 374 26.85 -2.38 3.17
N LYS A 375 27.38 -2.35 1.94
CA LYS A 375 28.83 -2.34 1.68
C LYS A 375 29.49 -1.08 2.20
N LYS A 376 28.90 0.10 1.97
CA LYS A 376 29.43 1.39 2.42
C LYS A 376 29.47 1.49 3.95
N GLU A 377 28.43 1.01 4.62
CA GLU A 377 28.29 1.08 6.07
C GLU A 377 28.89 -0.13 6.82
N ASN A 378 29.35 -1.16 6.09
CA ASN A 378 29.75 -2.47 6.64
C ASN A 378 28.64 -3.12 7.48
N ILE A 379 27.40 -3.12 6.96
CA ILE A 379 26.23 -3.72 7.62
C ILE A 379 26.08 -5.18 7.19
N LYS A 380 25.91 -6.06 8.19
CA LYS A 380 25.59 -7.47 7.97
C LYS A 380 24.13 -7.80 8.27
N TYR A 381 23.52 -7.12 9.24
CA TYR A 381 22.16 -7.43 9.70
C TYR A 381 21.11 -6.53 9.06
N LEU A 382 19.99 -7.13 8.70
CA LEU A 382 18.83 -6.49 8.08
C LEU A 382 17.56 -6.76 8.89
N ILE A 383 16.62 -5.82 8.83
CA ILE A 383 15.22 -6.06 9.19
C ILE A 383 14.31 -5.85 7.98
N THR A 384 13.51 -6.89 7.71
CA THR A 384 12.43 -6.91 6.71
C THR A 384 11.11 -7.46 7.26
N GLN A 385 11.15 -8.06 8.45
CA GLN A 385 10.05 -8.72 9.17
C GLN A 385 8.82 -7.83 9.36
N PHE A 386 8.98 -6.51 9.28
CA PHE A 386 7.92 -5.53 9.49
C PHE A 386 7.63 -4.66 8.25
N SER A 387 8.28 -4.93 7.11
CA SER A 387 8.27 -4.05 5.93
C SER A 387 7.25 -4.47 4.84
N GLY A 388 6.36 -5.42 5.15
CA GLY A 388 5.30 -5.86 4.26
C GLY A 388 5.75 -6.82 3.14
N LYS A 389 4.78 -7.36 2.40
CA LYS A 389 4.99 -8.49 1.47
C LYS A 389 6.03 -8.21 0.38
N GLN A 390 5.98 -7.03 -0.25
CA GLN A 390 6.87 -6.70 -1.37
C GLN A 390 8.34 -6.67 -0.96
N ILE A 391 8.65 -6.14 0.22
CA ILE A 391 10.02 -6.11 0.74
C ILE A 391 10.48 -7.53 1.09
N ASN A 392 9.59 -8.32 1.68
CA ASN A 392 9.90 -9.69 2.08
C ASN A 392 10.18 -10.63 0.87
N GLN A 393 9.83 -10.23 -0.35
CA GLN A 393 10.23 -10.95 -1.58
C GLN A 393 11.72 -10.83 -1.90
N TYR A 394 12.44 -9.83 -1.36
CA TYR A 394 13.88 -9.67 -1.57
C TYR A 394 14.72 -10.59 -0.68
N ARG A 395 14.14 -11.20 0.37
CA ARG A 395 14.90 -11.91 1.41
C ARG A 395 15.87 -12.95 0.86
N GLN A 396 15.42 -13.84 -0.02
CA GLN A 396 16.30 -14.87 -0.61
C GLN A 396 17.48 -14.25 -1.38
N ARG A 397 17.22 -13.21 -2.18
CA ARG A 397 18.28 -12.50 -2.91
C ARG A 397 19.24 -11.78 -1.96
N LEU A 398 18.74 -11.18 -0.88
CA LEU A 398 19.58 -10.51 0.13
C LEU A 398 20.49 -11.50 0.87
N LEU A 399 19.95 -12.66 1.28
CA LEU A 399 20.70 -13.72 1.93
C LEU A 399 21.79 -14.29 1.00
N ALA A 400 21.49 -14.43 -0.30
CA ALA A 400 22.46 -14.89 -1.31
C ALA A 400 23.67 -13.93 -1.46
N HIS A 401 23.56 -12.66 -1.04
CA HIS A 401 24.66 -11.70 -1.04
C HIS A 401 25.39 -11.63 0.32
N GLY A 402 25.22 -12.63 1.19
CA GLY A 402 25.91 -12.72 2.48
C GLY A 402 25.35 -11.82 3.58
N LEU A 403 24.20 -11.17 3.35
CA LEU A 403 23.48 -10.43 4.39
C LEU A 403 22.70 -11.40 5.27
N LYS A 404 22.41 -10.99 6.51
CA LYS A 404 21.68 -11.77 7.50
C LYS A 404 20.42 -11.03 7.94
N LEU A 405 19.34 -11.75 8.16
CA LEU A 405 18.16 -11.18 8.82
C LEU A 405 18.34 -11.31 10.33
N LEU A 406 18.16 -10.21 11.05
CA LEU A 406 18.32 -10.20 12.50
C LEU A 406 17.44 -11.30 13.13
N GLY A 407 18.03 -12.13 13.99
CA GLY A 407 17.36 -13.23 14.70
C GLY A 407 16.91 -14.42 13.84
N GLN A 408 17.20 -14.46 12.54
CA GLN A 408 16.66 -15.45 11.60
C GLN A 408 17.73 -16.08 10.71
N ASP A 409 18.79 -16.64 11.31
CA ASP A 409 19.90 -17.25 10.56
C ASP A 409 19.48 -18.45 9.70
N ASN A 410 18.46 -19.22 10.13
CA ASN A 410 17.95 -20.41 9.44
C ASN A 410 16.81 -20.12 8.43
N LEU A 411 16.56 -18.85 8.08
CA LEU A 411 15.40 -18.53 7.25
C LEU A 411 15.45 -19.18 5.86
N SER A 412 16.63 -19.31 5.26
CA SER A 412 16.79 -19.95 3.94
C SER A 412 16.18 -21.36 3.92
N ASP A 413 16.47 -22.16 4.94
CA ASP A 413 15.97 -23.53 5.08
C ASP A 413 14.46 -23.53 5.31
N VAL A 414 13.98 -22.65 6.20
CA VAL A 414 12.55 -22.48 6.51
C VAL A 414 11.72 -22.07 5.28
N LEU A 415 12.31 -21.31 4.35
CA LEU A 415 11.64 -20.91 3.11
C LEU A 415 11.59 -22.02 2.06
N GLN A 416 12.44 -23.05 2.17
CA GLN A 416 12.48 -24.19 1.23
C GLN A 416 11.65 -25.39 1.70
N GLN A 417 11.31 -25.48 3.00
CA GLN A 417 10.53 -26.59 3.55
C GLN A 417 9.06 -26.60 3.10
N ASP A 418 8.55 -27.77 2.69
CA ASP A 418 7.11 -28.01 2.55
C ASP A 418 6.46 -28.11 3.93
N ARG A 419 5.49 -27.23 4.17
CA ARG A 419 4.83 -27.07 5.48
C ARG A 419 3.71 -28.07 5.71
N LYS A 420 3.36 -28.88 4.71
CA LYS A 420 2.27 -29.86 4.81
C LYS A 420 2.46 -30.82 5.99
N GLN A 421 3.69 -31.30 6.20
CA GLN A 421 3.99 -32.22 7.30
C GLN A 421 3.82 -31.56 8.67
N GLN A 422 4.23 -30.30 8.82
CA GLN A 422 4.10 -29.55 10.07
C GLN A 422 2.64 -29.33 10.45
N ILE A 423 1.80 -29.04 9.46
CA ILE A 423 0.35 -28.88 9.61
C ILE A 423 -0.30 -30.19 10.07
N ILE A 424 0.03 -31.30 9.41
CA ILE A 424 -0.50 -32.63 9.74
C ILE A 424 -0.08 -33.05 11.16
N ASN A 425 1.19 -32.86 11.52
CA ASN A 425 1.72 -33.19 12.84
C ASN A 425 1.05 -32.39 13.97
N ALA A 426 0.46 -31.23 13.66
CA ALA A 426 -0.29 -30.43 14.61
C ALA A 426 -1.77 -30.82 14.73
N ASN A 427 -2.19 -31.97 14.17
CA ASN A 427 -3.58 -32.41 14.05
C ASN A 427 -4.47 -31.39 13.32
N VAL A 428 -3.89 -30.67 12.35
CA VAL A 428 -4.61 -29.71 11.52
C VAL A 428 -4.74 -30.28 10.12
N ASN A 429 -5.93 -30.15 9.53
CA ASN A 429 -6.17 -30.65 8.19
C ASN A 429 -5.59 -29.65 7.18
N PRO A 430 -4.65 -30.05 6.30
CA PRO A 430 -4.32 -29.22 5.16
C PRO A 430 -5.55 -29.14 4.27
N VAL A 431 -5.81 -27.97 3.68
CA VAL A 431 -6.83 -27.86 2.63
C VAL A 431 -6.37 -28.75 1.46
N PRO A 432 -7.21 -29.69 0.97
CA PRO A 432 -6.87 -30.47 -0.21
C PRO A 432 -6.54 -29.54 -1.37
N ALA A 433 -5.35 -29.69 -1.93
CA ALA A 433 -4.82 -28.82 -2.96
C ALA A 433 -3.94 -29.60 -3.94
N LEU A 434 -3.91 -29.11 -5.17
CA LEU A 434 -3.13 -29.63 -6.28
C LEU A 434 -2.46 -28.46 -6.99
N VAL A 435 -1.19 -28.62 -7.35
CA VAL A 435 -0.49 -27.68 -8.24
C VAL A 435 0.07 -28.48 -9.41
N THR A 436 -0.43 -28.22 -10.61
CA THR A 436 -0.14 -29.03 -11.80
C THR A 436 -0.11 -28.18 -13.07
N THR A 437 0.56 -28.67 -14.10
CA THR A 437 0.46 -28.17 -15.48
C THR A 437 -0.55 -28.97 -16.31
N ASN A 438 -1.03 -30.11 -15.78
CA ASN A 438 -1.90 -31.05 -16.48
C ASN A 438 -3.39 -30.75 -16.22
N ARG A 439 -4.14 -30.37 -17.26
CA ARG A 439 -5.57 -30.06 -17.15
C ARG A 439 -6.44 -31.27 -16.75
N ASN A 440 -6.03 -32.50 -17.06
CA ASN A 440 -6.81 -33.71 -16.70
C ASN A 440 -6.80 -33.99 -15.18
N GLU A 441 -5.70 -33.67 -14.50
CA GLU A 441 -5.59 -33.81 -13.05
C GLU A 441 -6.53 -32.81 -12.33
N ILE A 442 -6.76 -31.64 -12.92
CA ILE A 442 -7.71 -30.64 -12.41
C ILE A 442 -9.14 -31.16 -12.48
N LEU A 443 -9.52 -31.80 -13.60
CA LEU A 443 -10.84 -32.40 -13.75
C LEU A 443 -11.04 -33.53 -12.72
N SER A 444 -10.04 -34.38 -12.55
CA SER A 444 -10.05 -35.46 -11.54
C SER A 444 -10.19 -34.90 -10.12
N PHE A 445 -9.51 -33.79 -9.81
CA PHE A 445 -9.63 -33.08 -8.54
C PHE A 445 -11.07 -32.58 -8.32
N ILE A 446 -11.69 -31.97 -9.34
CA ILE A 446 -13.06 -31.45 -9.27
C ILE A 446 -14.08 -32.59 -9.15
N GLU A 447 -13.87 -33.72 -9.83
CA GLU A 447 -14.73 -34.90 -9.68
C GLU A 447 -14.73 -35.44 -8.25
N THR A 448 -13.58 -35.37 -7.58
CA THR A 448 -13.38 -35.83 -6.21
C THR A 448 -13.95 -34.83 -5.18
N TYR A 449 -13.56 -33.55 -5.25
CA TYR A 449 -13.86 -32.56 -4.21
C TYR A 449 -15.11 -31.70 -4.50
N LYS A 450 -15.64 -31.75 -5.73
CA LYS A 450 -16.77 -30.97 -6.24
C LYS A 450 -16.57 -29.45 -6.17
N PHE A 451 -17.46 -28.70 -6.83
CA PHE A 451 -17.51 -27.25 -6.71
C PHE A 451 -18.22 -26.82 -5.42
N PRO A 452 -17.94 -25.61 -4.89
CA PRO A 452 -16.95 -24.64 -5.38
C PRO A 452 -15.49 -25.03 -5.10
N VAL A 453 -14.57 -24.48 -5.89
CA VAL A 453 -13.12 -24.66 -5.72
C VAL A 453 -12.40 -23.30 -5.77
N LEU A 454 -11.27 -23.19 -5.07
CA LEU A 454 -10.39 -22.04 -5.15
C LEU A 454 -9.30 -22.34 -6.19
N ILE A 455 -9.36 -21.67 -7.34
CA ILE A 455 -8.37 -21.76 -8.41
C ILE A 455 -7.38 -20.59 -8.36
N GLY A 456 -6.12 -20.84 -8.68
CA GLY A 456 -5.01 -19.92 -8.77
C GLY A 456 -3.98 -20.44 -9.76
N GLY A 457 -2.81 -19.82 -9.81
CA GLY A 457 -1.71 -20.35 -10.62
C GLY A 457 -0.55 -19.39 -10.77
N PHE A 458 0.30 -19.68 -11.74
CA PHE A 458 1.49 -18.93 -12.08
C PHE A 458 1.56 -18.69 -13.58
N LYS A 459 2.06 -17.52 -13.96
CA LYS A 459 2.45 -17.17 -15.33
C LYS A 459 3.85 -16.57 -15.29
N ASN A 460 4.82 -17.14 -16.00
CA ASN A 460 6.24 -16.76 -15.94
C ASN A 460 6.75 -16.67 -14.49
N ASP A 461 6.47 -17.70 -13.68
CA ASP A 461 6.75 -17.76 -12.23
C ASP A 461 6.10 -16.67 -11.37
N LYS A 462 5.29 -15.79 -11.97
CA LYS A 462 4.51 -14.79 -11.24
C LYS A 462 3.19 -15.40 -10.81
N LYS A 463 3.01 -15.53 -9.51
CA LYS A 463 1.74 -16.00 -8.91
C LYS A 463 0.59 -15.08 -9.30
N GLN A 464 -0.44 -15.64 -9.93
CA GLN A 464 -1.71 -14.98 -10.23
C GLN A 464 -2.64 -15.04 -9.02
N LYS A 465 -3.62 -14.14 -9.00
CA LYS A 465 -4.52 -14.00 -7.86
C LYS A 465 -5.60 -15.07 -7.88
N SER A 466 -5.69 -15.87 -6.83
CA SER A 466 -6.70 -16.91 -6.73
C SER A 466 -8.14 -16.38 -6.70
N ALA A 467 -9.08 -17.17 -7.20
CA ALA A 467 -10.51 -16.88 -7.22
C ALA A 467 -11.34 -18.13 -6.92
N VAL A 468 -12.54 -17.93 -6.36
CA VAL A 468 -13.50 -19.00 -6.10
C VAL A 468 -14.36 -19.16 -7.34
N VAL A 469 -14.44 -20.39 -7.85
CA VAL A 469 -15.27 -20.73 -9.01
C VAL A 469 -16.28 -21.80 -8.63
N PHE A 470 -17.49 -21.68 -9.17
CA PHE A 470 -18.65 -22.50 -8.80
C PHE A 470 -19.02 -23.52 -9.88
N ASP A 471 -18.45 -23.41 -11.07
CA ASP A 471 -18.74 -24.27 -12.20
C ASP A 471 -17.54 -24.38 -13.16
N LYS A 472 -17.65 -25.32 -14.10
CA LYS A 472 -16.62 -25.59 -15.11
C LYS A 472 -16.43 -24.43 -16.10
N PRO A 473 -17.49 -23.74 -16.61
CA PRO A 473 -17.31 -22.54 -17.42
C PRO A 473 -16.47 -21.45 -16.74
N ALA A 474 -16.71 -21.17 -15.47
CA ALA A 474 -15.95 -20.18 -14.70
C ALA A 474 -14.49 -20.60 -14.47
N LEU A 475 -14.27 -21.89 -14.21
CA LEU A 475 -12.91 -22.47 -14.11
C LEU A 475 -12.12 -22.24 -15.41
N ASN A 476 -12.69 -22.58 -16.56
CA ASN A 476 -12.04 -22.39 -17.86
C ASN A 476 -11.78 -20.91 -18.13
N ARG A 477 -12.79 -20.06 -17.89
CA ARG A 477 -12.64 -18.60 -18.02
C ARG A 477 -11.48 -18.08 -17.17
N TYR A 478 -11.34 -18.54 -15.93
CA TYR A 478 -10.22 -18.13 -15.05
C TYR A 478 -8.87 -18.53 -15.64
N ILE A 479 -8.73 -19.77 -16.12
CA ILE A 479 -7.48 -20.28 -16.70
C ILE A 479 -7.11 -19.47 -17.95
N ASP A 480 -8.08 -19.21 -18.81
CA ASP A 480 -7.87 -18.53 -20.10
C ASP A 480 -7.59 -17.03 -19.90
N GLU A 481 -8.34 -16.32 -19.03
CA GLU A 481 -8.11 -14.90 -18.75
C GLU A 481 -6.77 -14.63 -18.03
N ASN A 482 -6.27 -15.59 -17.24
CA ASN A 482 -5.00 -15.45 -16.52
C ASN A 482 -3.80 -16.04 -17.27
N ASP A 483 -4.04 -16.81 -18.35
CA ASP A 483 -3.02 -17.45 -19.20
C ASP A 483 -1.95 -18.16 -18.36
N LEU A 484 -2.39 -19.17 -17.60
CA LEU A 484 -1.59 -19.84 -16.58
C LEU A 484 -0.71 -20.95 -17.16
N ASP A 485 0.60 -20.90 -16.87
CA ASP A 485 1.55 -21.98 -17.18
C ASP A 485 1.41 -23.14 -16.18
N LYS A 486 1.11 -22.81 -14.93
CA LYS A 486 0.97 -23.76 -13.82
C LYS A 486 -0.25 -23.41 -12.99
N ILE A 487 -1.19 -24.34 -12.86
CA ILE A 487 -2.47 -24.12 -12.18
C ILE A 487 -2.38 -24.65 -10.75
N SER A 488 -2.92 -23.89 -9.81
CA SER A 488 -3.11 -24.29 -8.43
C SER A 488 -4.61 -24.36 -8.16
N ILE A 489 -5.12 -25.49 -7.69
CA ILE A 489 -6.52 -25.67 -7.33
C ILE A 489 -6.60 -26.23 -5.91
N SER A 490 -7.58 -25.78 -5.13
CA SER A 490 -7.84 -26.28 -3.79
C SER A 490 -9.33 -26.34 -3.51
N GLN A 491 -9.74 -27.22 -2.61
CA GLN A 491 -11.13 -27.30 -2.16
C GLN A 491 -11.52 -25.98 -1.50
N PHE A 492 -12.68 -25.42 -1.89
CA PHE A 492 -13.24 -24.27 -1.18
C PHE A 492 -14.01 -24.77 0.04
N ILE A 493 -13.62 -24.29 1.22
CA ILE A 493 -14.25 -24.63 2.49
C ILE A 493 -14.81 -23.34 3.07
N GLU A 494 -16.10 -23.33 3.36
CA GLU A 494 -16.78 -22.21 4.00
C GLU A 494 -16.64 -22.31 5.52
N GLY A 495 -16.33 -21.20 6.19
CA GLY A 495 -16.15 -21.18 7.64
C GLY A 495 -15.68 -19.84 8.18
N ASN A 496 -15.45 -19.80 9.50
CA ASN A 496 -15.00 -18.60 10.20
C ASN A 496 -13.49 -18.41 10.02
N LYS A 497 -13.09 -17.25 9.52
CA LYS A 497 -11.69 -16.94 9.21
C LYS A 497 -11.04 -16.19 10.37
N TYR A 498 -9.88 -16.69 10.80
CA TYR A 498 -9.09 -16.06 11.84
C TYR A 498 -7.69 -15.72 11.35
N GLU A 499 -7.16 -14.59 11.81
CA GLU A 499 -5.76 -14.21 11.69
C GLU A 499 -5.13 -14.23 13.09
N ILE A 500 -4.08 -15.01 13.25
CA ILE A 500 -3.38 -15.21 14.51
C ILE A 500 -1.98 -14.65 14.36
N THR A 501 -1.67 -13.64 15.17
CA THR A 501 -0.32 -13.12 15.32
C THR A 501 0.37 -13.90 16.42
N THR A 502 1.59 -14.38 16.14
CA THR A 502 2.42 -15.10 17.10
C THR A 502 3.82 -14.50 17.14
N ILE A 503 4.50 -14.67 18.27
CA ILE A 503 5.91 -14.36 18.44
C ILE A 503 6.59 -15.64 18.92
N SER A 504 7.65 -16.04 18.23
CA SER A 504 8.45 -17.23 18.56
C SER A 504 9.85 -16.82 18.96
N ASP A 505 10.42 -17.42 20.01
CA ASP A 505 11.86 -17.31 20.34
C ASP A 505 12.69 -18.47 19.76
N GLY A 506 12.09 -19.25 18.85
CA GLY A 506 12.67 -20.43 18.22
C GLY A 506 12.34 -21.74 18.93
N LYS A 507 11.85 -21.67 20.18
CA LYS A 507 11.42 -22.84 20.97
C LYS A 507 10.01 -22.66 21.54
N ASN A 508 9.77 -21.53 22.17
CA ASN A 508 8.51 -21.13 22.77
C ASN A 508 7.76 -20.19 21.80
N VAL A 509 6.43 -20.20 21.89
CA VAL A 509 5.55 -19.40 21.05
C VAL A 509 4.44 -18.79 21.89
N THR A 510 4.31 -17.48 21.84
CA THR A 510 3.23 -16.73 22.48
C THR A 510 2.30 -16.10 21.43
N ILE A 511 1.03 -15.88 21.80
CA ILE A 511 0.00 -15.38 20.89
C ILE A 511 -0.52 -14.03 21.39
N PRO A 512 -0.03 -12.89 20.85
CA PRO A 512 -0.57 -11.58 21.18
C PRO A 512 -2.08 -11.47 20.98
N GLY A 513 -2.63 -12.05 19.92
CA GLY A 513 -4.06 -11.98 19.70
C GLY A 513 -4.55 -12.80 18.51
N ILE A 514 -5.84 -13.12 18.60
CA ILE A 514 -6.62 -13.79 17.55
C ILE A 514 -7.63 -12.77 17.03
N ILE A 515 -7.59 -12.54 15.72
CA ILE A 515 -8.50 -11.63 15.02
C ILE A 515 -9.49 -12.48 14.23
N GLU A 516 -10.77 -12.17 14.39
CA GLU A 516 -11.84 -12.68 13.55
C GLU A 516 -12.10 -11.73 12.38
N HIS A 517 -12.29 -12.27 11.18
CA HIS A 517 -12.73 -11.51 10.00
C HIS A 517 -14.22 -11.74 9.77
N PHE A 518 -15.00 -10.67 9.64
CA PHE A 518 -16.46 -10.78 9.46
C PHE A 518 -16.88 -11.19 8.05
N GLU A 519 -16.22 -10.67 7.02
CA GLU A 519 -16.48 -11.10 5.65
C GLU A 519 -15.88 -12.49 5.41
N GLN A 520 -16.73 -13.40 4.94
CA GLN A 520 -16.36 -14.77 4.59
C GLN A 520 -15.36 -14.84 3.41
N THR A 521 -14.91 -16.07 3.15
CA THR A 521 -13.96 -16.45 2.09
C THR A 521 -14.33 -15.88 0.70
N GLY A 522 -13.46 -15.03 0.16
CA GLY A 522 -13.63 -14.37 -1.15
C GLY A 522 -13.22 -12.89 -1.14
N SER A 523 -13.36 -12.24 0.02
CA SER A 523 -12.87 -10.87 0.27
C SER A 523 -11.43 -10.85 0.77
N HIS A 524 -10.68 -9.81 0.42
CA HIS A 524 -9.31 -9.63 0.90
C HIS A 524 -9.34 -9.32 2.41
N ALA A 525 -8.44 -9.90 3.20
CA ALA A 525 -8.45 -9.80 4.67
C ALA A 525 -8.38 -8.35 5.21
N SER A 526 -7.89 -7.41 4.40
CA SER A 526 -7.78 -6.00 4.72
C SER A 526 -8.87 -5.13 4.11
N ASP A 527 -9.76 -5.70 3.30
CA ASP A 527 -11.09 -5.12 3.03
C ASP A 527 -12.11 -5.58 4.08
N SER A 528 -11.76 -6.58 4.87
CA SER A 528 -12.64 -7.14 5.89
C SER A 528 -12.61 -6.32 7.18
N ILE A 529 -13.75 -6.29 7.87
CA ILE A 529 -13.81 -5.83 9.25
C ILE A 529 -13.09 -6.88 10.11
N ALA A 530 -12.03 -6.44 10.76
CA ALA A 530 -11.25 -7.26 11.67
C ALA A 530 -11.66 -6.98 13.11
N VAL A 531 -11.96 -8.04 13.87
CA VAL A 531 -12.44 -7.96 15.25
C VAL A 531 -11.47 -8.63 16.19
N PHE A 532 -10.98 -7.87 17.17
CA PHE A 532 -10.24 -8.42 18.30
C PHE A 532 -11.19 -8.63 19.48
N ARG A 533 -11.00 -9.76 20.17
CA ARG A 533 -12.03 -10.52 20.90
C ARG A 533 -13.08 -11.12 19.96
N PRO A 534 -12.72 -12.21 19.26
CA PRO A 534 -13.66 -12.94 18.40
C PRO A 534 -15.00 -13.20 19.08
N GLN A 535 -16.07 -13.03 18.32
CA GLN A 535 -17.46 -13.21 18.77
C GLN A 535 -17.97 -14.62 18.48
N ASN A 536 -17.46 -15.25 17.40
CA ASN A 536 -17.85 -16.60 17.00
C ASN A 536 -16.89 -17.69 17.50
N LEU A 537 -15.98 -17.35 18.43
CA LEU A 537 -14.99 -18.27 18.99
C LEU A 537 -15.25 -18.53 20.47
N THR A 538 -15.79 -19.70 20.79
CA THR A 538 -15.95 -20.13 22.18
C THR A 538 -14.60 -20.42 22.83
N SER A 539 -14.52 -20.42 24.17
CA SER A 539 -13.28 -20.69 24.89
C SER A 539 -12.67 -22.06 24.56
N ASN A 540 -13.49 -23.05 24.23
CA ASN A 540 -13.01 -24.37 23.81
C ASN A 540 -12.37 -24.32 22.41
N LYS A 541 -13.04 -23.67 21.44
CA LYS A 541 -12.52 -23.47 20.08
C LYS A 541 -11.24 -22.65 20.09
N GLN A 542 -11.18 -21.62 20.93
CA GLN A 542 -9.97 -20.81 21.10
C GLN A 542 -8.79 -21.65 21.58
N ARG A 543 -9.03 -22.57 22.53
CA ARG A 543 -8.00 -23.47 23.06
C ARG A 543 -7.47 -24.42 21.99
N LEU A 544 -8.36 -25.00 21.19
CA LEU A 544 -8.00 -25.85 20.04
C LEU A 544 -7.14 -25.09 19.02
N ILE A 545 -7.56 -23.88 18.65
CA ILE A 545 -6.79 -23.02 17.74
C ILE A 545 -5.43 -22.67 18.32
N ARG A 546 -5.37 -22.30 19.60
CA ARG A 546 -4.11 -21.99 20.28
C ARG A 546 -3.14 -23.17 20.21
N ASP A 547 -3.58 -24.37 20.62
CA ASP A 547 -2.72 -25.55 20.68
C ASP A 547 -2.17 -25.92 19.30
N ALA A 548 -3.02 -25.87 18.28
CA ALA A 548 -2.63 -26.08 16.88
C ALA A 548 -1.61 -25.03 16.41
N VAL A 549 -1.87 -23.74 16.66
CA VAL A 549 -1.01 -22.64 16.22
C VAL A 549 0.35 -22.66 16.92
N VAL A 550 0.37 -22.87 18.24
CA VAL A 550 1.62 -23.00 19.01
C VAL A 550 2.45 -24.15 18.45
N ASN A 551 1.85 -25.33 18.27
CA ASN A 551 2.56 -26.49 17.75
C ASN A 551 3.14 -26.24 16.34
N ILE A 552 2.34 -25.69 15.42
CA ILE A 552 2.82 -25.34 14.07
C ILE A 552 3.99 -24.36 14.14
N ALA A 553 3.85 -23.28 14.92
CA ALA A 553 4.87 -22.24 14.99
C ALA A 553 6.17 -22.74 15.65
N GLN A 554 6.10 -23.64 16.63
CA GLN A 554 7.28 -24.25 17.26
C GLN A 554 8.08 -25.10 16.26
N GLN A 555 7.41 -25.84 15.37
CA GLN A 555 8.07 -26.67 14.36
C GLN A 555 8.74 -25.86 13.24
N ILE A 556 8.47 -24.56 13.12
CA ILE A 556 9.13 -23.67 12.16
C ILE A 556 10.54 -23.28 12.65
N HIS A 557 10.80 -23.36 13.96
CA HIS A 557 12.10 -23.05 14.58
C HIS A 557 12.68 -21.68 14.19
N LEU A 558 11.81 -20.69 13.99
CA LEU A 558 12.20 -19.34 13.57
C LEU A 558 11.91 -18.34 14.70
N ARG A 559 12.81 -17.39 14.93
CA ARG A 559 12.58 -16.30 15.89
C ARG A 559 11.81 -15.13 15.27
N GLY A 560 11.02 -14.44 16.08
CA GLY A 560 10.27 -13.24 15.71
C GLY A 560 8.83 -13.53 15.28
N PRO A 561 8.22 -12.63 14.47
CA PRO A 561 6.80 -12.69 14.19
C PRO A 561 6.46 -13.77 13.16
N ILE A 562 5.46 -14.60 13.48
CA ILE A 562 4.83 -15.54 12.55
C ILE A 562 3.33 -15.25 12.57
N ASN A 563 2.74 -15.05 11.39
CA ASN A 563 1.33 -14.75 11.24
C ASN A 563 0.63 -15.89 10.48
N LEU A 564 -0.42 -16.45 11.08
CA LEU A 564 -1.17 -17.56 10.53
C LEU A 564 -2.59 -17.11 10.17
N HIS A 565 -3.04 -17.44 8.97
CA HIS A 565 -4.43 -17.36 8.59
C HIS A 565 -5.02 -18.77 8.63
N ILE A 566 -6.07 -18.94 9.42
CA ILE A 566 -6.75 -20.22 9.57
C ILE A 566 -8.25 -20.06 9.29
N LEU A 567 -8.88 -21.18 8.98
CA LEU A 567 -10.31 -21.32 8.84
C LEU A 567 -10.80 -22.35 9.85
N LEU A 568 -11.89 -22.05 10.55
CA LEU A 568 -12.61 -23.00 11.39
C LEU A 568 -13.94 -23.34 10.71
N ALA A 569 -14.11 -24.59 10.30
CA ALA A 569 -15.30 -25.10 9.65
C ALA A 569 -15.65 -26.48 10.21
N ASN A 570 -16.92 -26.70 10.59
CA ASN A 570 -17.39 -27.97 11.15
C ASN A 570 -16.51 -28.52 12.29
N GLU A 571 -16.11 -27.65 13.23
CA GLU A 571 -15.18 -27.96 14.34
C GLU A 571 -13.77 -28.41 13.90
N GLN A 572 -13.43 -28.30 12.61
CA GLN A 572 -12.10 -28.61 12.07
C GLN A 572 -11.32 -27.33 11.74
N ILE A 573 -10.02 -27.37 11.99
CA ILE A 573 -9.09 -26.28 11.70
C ILE A 573 -8.42 -26.56 10.36
N TYR A 574 -8.32 -25.53 9.51
CA TYR A 574 -7.57 -25.56 8.27
C TYR A 574 -6.60 -24.38 8.23
N VAL A 575 -5.36 -24.62 7.83
CA VAL A 575 -4.37 -23.54 7.61
C VAL A 575 -4.48 -23.02 6.19
N LEU A 576 -4.81 -21.74 6.04
CA LEU A 576 -4.87 -21.07 4.74
C LEU A 576 -3.52 -20.50 4.33
N GLN A 577 -2.79 -19.88 5.27
CA GLN A 577 -1.51 -19.25 4.98
C GLN A 577 -0.65 -19.10 6.23
N ILE A 578 0.66 -19.32 6.11
CA ILE A 578 1.65 -19.00 7.15
C ILE A 578 2.63 -17.97 6.58
N LYS A 579 2.82 -16.85 7.27
CA LYS A 579 3.77 -15.78 6.94
C LYS A 579 4.83 -15.70 8.03
N THR A 580 6.10 -15.70 7.64
CA THR A 580 7.27 -15.57 8.55
C THR A 580 7.66 -14.09 8.74
N TYR A 581 6.66 -13.22 8.75
CA TYR A 581 6.78 -11.78 8.90
C TYR A 581 5.46 -11.23 9.46
N ALA A 582 5.51 -10.02 10.02
CA ALA A 582 4.39 -9.37 10.67
C ALA A 582 3.22 -9.12 9.71
N GLY A 583 2.00 -9.39 10.18
CA GLY A 583 0.77 -9.06 9.49
C GLY A 583 0.41 -7.58 9.63
N HIS A 584 -0.43 -7.08 8.72
CA HIS A 584 -0.95 -5.71 8.75
C HIS A 584 -1.74 -5.36 10.03
N ASN A 585 -2.33 -6.36 10.70
CA ASN A 585 -3.12 -6.12 11.91
C ASN A 585 -2.30 -5.99 13.21
N VAL A 586 -0.97 -6.10 13.15
CA VAL A 586 -0.10 -6.01 14.33
C VAL A 586 -0.19 -4.65 15.02
N ALA A 587 -0.26 -3.54 14.26
CA ALA A 587 -0.43 -2.21 14.83
C ALA A 587 -1.79 -2.07 15.55
N PHE A 588 -2.86 -2.58 14.94
CA PHE A 588 -4.20 -2.62 15.54
C PHE A 588 -4.23 -3.45 16.83
N LEU A 589 -3.62 -4.63 16.84
CA LEU A 589 -3.50 -5.46 18.03
C LEU A 589 -2.69 -4.77 19.12
N SER A 590 -1.58 -4.12 18.75
CA SER A 590 -0.74 -3.40 19.72
C SER A 590 -1.52 -2.31 20.46
N LYS A 591 -2.34 -1.54 19.71
CA LYS A 591 -3.22 -0.53 20.31
C LYS A 591 -4.37 -1.13 21.13
N SER A 592 -4.92 -2.26 20.70
CA SER A 592 -6.00 -2.96 21.41
C SER A 592 -5.53 -3.52 22.75
N LEU A 593 -4.32 -4.08 22.79
CA LEU A 593 -3.68 -4.65 23.99
C LEU A 593 -2.98 -3.61 24.86
N GLN A 594 -2.74 -2.41 24.34
CA GLN A 594 -1.88 -1.39 24.97
C GLN A 594 -0.45 -1.91 25.23
N GLN A 595 0.03 -2.79 24.36
CA GLN A 595 1.36 -3.37 24.40
C GLN A 595 1.94 -3.37 23.00
N ASP A 596 3.22 -3.02 22.87
CA ASP A 596 3.88 -2.89 21.58
C ASP A 596 4.43 -4.23 21.09
N ILE A 597 3.66 -4.90 20.23
CA ILE A 597 4.00 -6.20 19.67
C ILE A 597 5.27 -6.10 18.80
N SER A 598 5.48 -4.98 18.11
CA SER A 598 6.65 -4.77 17.25
C SER A 598 7.92 -4.63 18.08
N ALA A 599 7.88 -3.89 19.19
CA ALA A 599 8.99 -3.82 20.13
C ALA A 599 9.29 -5.19 20.75
N ILE A 600 8.28 -5.88 21.28
CA ILE A 600 8.45 -7.22 21.89
C ILE A 600 9.01 -8.23 20.87
N SER A 601 8.50 -8.22 19.64
CA SER A 601 9.03 -9.06 18.56
C SER A 601 10.50 -8.73 18.27
N THR A 602 10.89 -7.45 18.35
CA THR A 602 12.27 -7.01 18.14
C THR A 602 13.19 -7.47 19.29
N GLU A 603 12.74 -7.44 20.54
CA GLU A 603 13.46 -8.00 21.69
C GLU A 603 13.80 -9.49 21.47
N VAL A 604 12.84 -10.25 20.93
CA VAL A 604 13.04 -11.68 20.61
C VAL A 604 14.01 -11.90 19.45
N LEU A 605 13.93 -11.05 18.42
CA LEU A 605 14.89 -11.05 17.31
C LEU A 605 16.32 -10.69 17.77
N LEU A 606 16.45 -9.90 18.84
CA LEU A 606 17.72 -9.52 19.47
C LEU A 606 18.29 -10.61 20.39
N GLY A 607 17.56 -11.69 20.65
CA GLY A 607 18.06 -12.82 21.43
C GLY A 607 17.25 -13.17 22.67
N LYS A 608 16.38 -12.29 23.16
CA LYS A 608 15.60 -12.57 24.37
C LYS A 608 14.63 -13.74 24.17
N ASN A 609 14.50 -14.56 25.20
CA ASN A 609 13.52 -15.63 25.22
C ASN A 609 12.18 -15.12 25.77
N LEU A 610 11.08 -15.80 25.44
CA LEU A 610 9.74 -15.39 25.88
C LEU A 610 9.60 -15.45 27.41
N ASP A 611 10.25 -16.42 28.05
CA ASP A 611 10.26 -16.56 29.51
C ASP A 611 10.91 -15.35 30.19
N GLU A 612 11.98 -14.78 29.61
CA GLU A 612 12.64 -13.57 30.11
C GLU A 612 11.77 -12.32 29.97
N LEU A 613 10.84 -12.33 29.01
CA LEU A 613 9.86 -11.27 28.79
C LEU A 613 8.59 -11.48 29.63
N GLY A 614 8.50 -12.55 30.41
CA GLY A 614 7.31 -12.91 31.19
C GLY A 614 6.12 -13.32 30.32
N LEU A 615 6.37 -13.84 29.12
CA LEU A 615 5.35 -14.21 28.14
C LEU A 615 5.19 -15.73 28.07
N ALA A 616 4.04 -16.22 28.51
CA ALA A 616 3.73 -17.65 28.45
C ALA A 616 3.44 -18.13 27.02
N ASN A 617 3.51 -19.46 26.84
CA ASN A 617 3.08 -20.16 25.64
C ASN A 617 1.54 -20.21 25.48
N ASP A 618 0.89 -19.05 25.56
CA ASP A 618 -0.55 -18.91 25.53
C ASP A 618 -0.98 -17.61 24.82
N VAL A 619 -2.29 -17.43 24.67
CA VAL A 619 -2.91 -16.18 24.23
C VAL A 619 -2.79 -15.13 25.32
N TRP A 620 -2.37 -13.93 24.95
CA TRP A 620 -2.23 -12.83 25.91
C TRP A 620 -3.58 -12.45 26.53
N PRO A 621 -3.59 -12.09 27.83
CA PRO A 621 -4.80 -11.58 28.46
C PRO A 621 -5.22 -10.26 27.81
N SER A 622 -6.53 -10.06 27.68
CA SER A 622 -7.10 -8.82 27.16
C SER A 622 -8.26 -8.34 28.03
N ASN A 623 -8.49 -7.03 28.05
CA ASN A 623 -9.63 -6.42 28.72
C ASN A 623 -10.95 -6.83 28.05
N ASN A 624 -12.10 -6.53 28.68
CA ASN A 624 -13.43 -6.91 28.17
C ASN A 624 -13.94 -6.05 27.01
N LEU A 625 -13.14 -5.16 26.43
CA LEU A 625 -13.54 -4.34 25.29
C LEU A 625 -13.36 -5.10 23.99
N ILE A 626 -14.38 -5.01 23.14
CA ILE A 626 -14.34 -5.45 21.76
C ILE A 626 -13.77 -4.30 20.94
N TYR A 627 -12.79 -4.64 20.11
CA TYR A 627 -12.14 -3.70 19.22
C TYR A 627 -12.39 -4.14 17.79
N ILE A 628 -12.76 -3.19 16.95
CA ILE A 628 -12.91 -3.41 15.53
C ILE A 628 -11.95 -2.52 14.76
N LYS A 629 -11.40 -3.08 13.69
CA LYS A 629 -10.68 -2.35 12.66
C LYS A 629 -11.62 -2.26 11.46
N MET A 630 -12.15 -1.07 11.25
CA MET A 630 -13.02 -0.78 10.12
C MET A 630 -12.19 -0.29 8.94
N PRO A 631 -12.31 -0.90 7.75
CA PRO A 631 -11.65 -0.43 6.55
C PRO A 631 -12.13 0.96 6.11
N VAL A 632 -11.20 1.79 5.61
CA VAL A 632 -11.52 3.04 4.90
C VAL A 632 -11.22 2.82 3.42
N PHE A 633 -12.23 3.04 2.58
CA PHE A 633 -12.13 2.86 1.15
C PHE A 633 -11.81 4.19 0.48
N SER A 634 -10.85 4.18 -0.45
CA SER A 634 -10.69 5.28 -1.40
C SER A 634 -11.21 4.83 -2.73
N TYR A 635 -12.02 5.68 -3.36
CA TYR A 635 -12.42 5.42 -4.72
C TYR A 635 -11.27 5.73 -5.67
N LEU A 636 -10.70 4.66 -6.22
CA LEU A 636 -9.95 4.70 -7.45
C LEU A 636 -10.85 4.05 -8.50
N SER A 637 -11.15 4.75 -9.60
CA SER A 637 -11.84 4.18 -10.76
C SER A 637 -11.04 2.97 -11.25
N TYR A 638 -11.44 1.80 -10.78
CA TYR A 638 -10.73 0.55 -10.98
C TYR A 638 -11.52 -0.27 -11.98
N ASN A 639 -10.90 -0.57 -13.11
CA ASN A 639 -11.45 -1.43 -14.13
C ASN A 639 -10.48 -2.58 -14.39
N SER A 640 -10.95 -3.81 -14.30
CA SER A 640 -10.21 -4.97 -14.81
C SER A 640 -10.92 -5.60 -15.99
N VAL A 641 -10.14 -6.00 -17.01
CA VAL A 641 -10.63 -6.88 -18.09
C VAL A 641 -10.69 -8.34 -17.64
N ASN A 642 -10.06 -8.66 -16.50
CA ASN A 642 -10.11 -9.97 -15.89
C ASN A 642 -11.24 -10.00 -14.86
N THR A 643 -12.20 -10.89 -15.09
CA THR A 643 -13.42 -11.06 -14.29
C THR A 643 -13.11 -11.37 -12.82
N PHE A 644 -11.96 -11.99 -12.55
CA PHE A 644 -11.58 -12.52 -11.25
C PHE A 644 -10.64 -11.61 -10.45
N ASP A 645 -10.30 -10.44 -11.00
CA ASP A 645 -9.45 -9.47 -10.33
C ASP A 645 -10.19 -8.69 -9.23
N SER A 646 -10.42 -9.31 -8.07
CA SER A 646 -10.84 -8.55 -6.87
C SER A 646 -9.64 -7.94 -6.14
N LYS A 647 -9.25 -6.70 -6.43
CA LYS A 647 -8.18 -6.05 -5.66
C LYS A 647 -8.73 -5.40 -4.41
N MET A 648 -7.88 -5.42 -3.37
CA MET A 648 -8.12 -4.70 -2.13
C MET A 648 -8.44 -3.24 -2.46
N LYS A 649 -9.45 -2.62 -1.86
CA LYS A 649 -9.82 -1.22 -2.16
C LYS A 649 -9.54 -0.27 -0.98
N THR A 650 -9.03 -0.79 0.13
CA THR A 650 -8.80 -0.01 1.34
C THR A 650 -7.53 0.81 1.30
N SER A 651 -7.66 2.12 1.51
CA SER A 651 -6.55 3.06 1.60
C SER A 651 -6.11 3.32 3.04
N GLY A 652 -6.91 2.89 4.01
CA GLY A 652 -6.64 3.04 5.42
C GLY A 652 -7.58 2.22 6.29
N SER A 653 -7.52 2.46 7.59
CA SER A 653 -8.40 1.84 8.58
C SER A 653 -8.63 2.79 9.74
N VAL A 654 -9.76 2.59 10.43
CA VAL A 654 -10.11 3.27 11.68
C VAL A 654 -10.49 2.24 12.73
N MET A 655 -10.51 2.65 13.99
CA MET A 655 -10.72 1.74 15.12
C MET A 655 -11.96 2.12 15.91
N GLY A 656 -12.93 1.21 15.97
CA GLY A 656 -14.08 1.27 16.86
C GLY A 656 -13.82 0.46 18.13
N ARG A 657 -14.26 0.96 19.29
CA ARG A 657 -14.15 0.21 20.56
C ARG A 657 -15.38 0.37 21.46
N ALA A 658 -15.85 -0.73 22.01
CA ALA A 658 -16.94 -0.75 22.99
C ALA A 658 -16.96 -2.06 23.79
N ASN A 659 -17.83 -2.15 24.79
CA ASN A 659 -18.09 -3.38 25.56
C ASN A 659 -19.01 -4.38 24.84
N ARG A 660 -19.73 -3.95 23.80
CA ARG A 660 -20.63 -4.76 22.98
C ARG A 660 -20.31 -4.54 21.51
N LEU A 661 -20.39 -5.60 20.71
CA LEU A 661 -20.07 -5.55 19.29
C LEU A 661 -20.86 -4.46 18.53
N PRO A 662 -22.19 -4.30 18.69
CA PRO A 662 -22.94 -3.30 17.94
C PRO A 662 -22.43 -1.87 18.13
N PHE A 663 -22.04 -1.49 19.35
CA PHE A 663 -21.50 -0.16 19.63
C PHE A 663 -20.08 0.02 19.08
N ALA A 664 -19.28 -1.05 19.02
CA ALA A 664 -17.97 -1.00 18.42
C ALA A 664 -18.11 -0.81 16.90
N LEU A 665 -18.99 -1.59 16.25
CA LEU A 665 -19.38 -1.44 14.84
C LEU A 665 -19.83 -0.04 14.51
N TYR A 666 -20.83 0.50 15.22
CA TYR A 666 -21.31 1.86 15.02
C TYR A 666 -20.17 2.88 14.99
N LYS A 667 -19.30 2.87 16.01
CA LYS A 667 -18.14 3.77 16.08
C LYS A 667 -17.16 3.57 14.93
N GLY A 668 -16.94 2.35 14.47
CA GLY A 668 -16.08 2.09 13.32
C GLY A 668 -16.67 2.63 12.02
N TYR A 669 -17.96 2.40 11.78
CA TYR A 669 -18.66 2.93 10.60
C TYR A 669 -18.66 4.46 10.58
N GLU A 670 -19.00 5.12 11.69
CA GLU A 670 -18.93 6.58 11.80
C GLU A 670 -17.51 7.11 11.57
N ALA A 671 -16.50 6.50 12.19
CA ALA A 671 -15.10 6.91 11.99
C ALA A 671 -14.62 6.69 10.54
N SER A 672 -15.20 5.73 9.82
CA SER A 672 -14.85 5.43 8.42
C SER A 672 -15.58 6.32 7.42
N ASN A 673 -16.44 7.23 7.89
CA ASN A 673 -17.32 8.06 7.07
C ASN A 673 -18.30 7.25 6.22
N LEU A 674 -18.72 6.08 6.73
CA LEU A 674 -19.80 5.25 6.19
C LEU A 674 -20.94 5.23 7.22
N THR A 675 -21.57 6.37 7.43
CA THR A 675 -22.64 6.53 8.44
C THR A 675 -23.77 5.54 8.22
N ILE A 676 -24.17 4.84 9.28
CA ILE A 676 -25.28 3.89 9.24
C ILE A 676 -26.59 4.69 9.29
N PRO A 677 -27.45 4.64 8.25
CA PRO A 677 -28.69 5.40 8.25
C PRO A 677 -29.69 4.83 9.24
N SER A 678 -30.44 5.68 9.94
CA SER A 678 -31.51 5.25 10.86
C SER A 678 -32.88 5.07 10.20
N TYR A 679 -33.04 5.52 8.96
CA TYR A 679 -34.24 5.37 8.12
C TYR A 679 -33.84 5.48 6.63
N GLY A 680 -34.78 5.20 5.73
CA GLY A 680 -34.60 5.38 4.28
C GLY A 680 -34.84 4.10 3.49
N THR A 681 -34.14 3.96 2.37
CA THR A 681 -34.34 2.83 1.45
C THR A 681 -33.14 1.89 1.48
N VAL A 682 -33.42 0.59 1.65
CA VAL A 682 -32.44 -0.49 1.55
C VAL A 682 -32.60 -1.19 0.20
N PHE A 683 -31.52 -1.24 -0.58
CA PHE A 683 -31.47 -2.04 -1.79
C PHE A 683 -30.92 -3.45 -1.49
N ILE A 684 -31.63 -4.51 -1.92
CA ILE A 684 -31.27 -5.91 -1.68
C ILE A 684 -31.20 -6.67 -3.01
N SER A 685 -30.04 -7.28 -3.28
CA SER A 685 -29.85 -8.20 -4.39
C SER A 685 -28.89 -9.31 -3.96
N VAL A 686 -29.37 -10.55 -3.93
CA VAL A 686 -28.62 -11.69 -3.40
C VAL A 686 -28.60 -12.85 -4.41
N LYS A 687 -27.55 -13.68 -4.35
CA LYS A 687 -27.46 -14.93 -5.11
C LYS A 687 -28.48 -15.94 -4.62
N ASP A 688 -28.75 -16.96 -5.45
CA ASP A 688 -29.85 -17.89 -5.17
C ASP A 688 -29.71 -18.64 -3.86
N SER A 689 -28.49 -19.06 -3.49
CA SER A 689 -28.25 -19.79 -2.25
C SER A 689 -28.53 -18.97 -0.99
N ASP A 690 -28.51 -17.63 -1.09
CA ASP A 690 -28.67 -16.73 0.06
C ASP A 690 -30.09 -16.14 0.17
N LYS A 691 -30.97 -16.43 -0.80
CA LYS A 691 -32.35 -15.91 -0.83
C LYS A 691 -33.13 -16.24 0.45
N LYS A 692 -32.95 -17.45 1.00
CA LYS A 692 -33.61 -17.86 2.26
C LYS A 692 -33.16 -17.00 3.44
N SER A 693 -31.85 -16.80 3.58
CA SER A 693 -31.29 -15.98 4.66
C SER A 693 -31.65 -14.49 4.50
N ALA A 694 -31.77 -14.02 3.26
CA ALA A 694 -32.15 -12.64 2.94
C ALA A 694 -33.58 -12.29 3.39
N ILE A 695 -34.51 -13.25 3.44
CA ILE A 695 -35.88 -13.04 3.95
C ILE A 695 -35.83 -12.51 5.38
N SER A 696 -35.04 -13.15 6.25
CA SER A 696 -34.91 -12.75 7.67
C SER A 696 -34.35 -11.33 7.81
N VAL A 697 -33.31 -11.02 7.03
CA VAL A 697 -32.70 -9.69 7.01
C VAL A 697 -33.69 -8.62 6.52
N ALA A 698 -34.39 -8.88 5.41
CA ALA A 698 -35.37 -7.97 4.85
C ALA A 698 -36.52 -7.70 5.82
N ALA A 699 -37.06 -8.74 6.47
CA ALA A 699 -38.14 -8.60 7.46
C ALA A 699 -37.74 -7.68 8.63
N ARG A 700 -36.50 -7.80 9.11
CA ARG A 700 -35.97 -6.97 10.20
C ARG A 700 -35.78 -5.51 9.78
N PHE A 701 -35.26 -5.24 8.58
CA PHE A 701 -35.22 -3.88 8.04
C PHE A 701 -36.62 -3.28 7.87
N HIS A 702 -37.57 -4.07 7.36
CA HIS A 702 -38.95 -3.64 7.22
C HIS A 702 -39.58 -3.28 8.57
N LYS A 703 -39.35 -4.10 9.61
CA LYS A 703 -39.81 -3.84 10.98
C LYS A 703 -39.23 -2.55 11.59
N LEU A 704 -38.01 -2.18 11.20
CA LEU A 704 -37.38 -0.91 11.58
C LEU A 704 -37.90 0.29 10.78
N GLY A 705 -38.82 0.08 9.82
CA GLY A 705 -39.44 1.14 9.02
C GLY A 705 -38.69 1.49 7.74
N PHE A 706 -37.72 0.69 7.29
CA PHE A 706 -37.05 0.92 6.01
C PHE A 706 -37.94 0.52 4.84
N GLN A 707 -37.84 1.31 3.77
CA GLN A 707 -38.38 0.92 2.46
C GLN A 707 -37.44 -0.08 1.82
N LEU A 708 -37.99 -1.15 1.25
CA LEU A 708 -37.20 -2.19 0.58
C LEU A 708 -37.30 -2.04 -0.93
N LEU A 709 -36.14 -2.06 -1.58
CA LEU A 709 -35.98 -2.09 -3.02
C LEU A 709 -35.17 -3.33 -3.37
N ALA A 710 -35.58 -4.14 -4.34
CA ALA A 710 -34.85 -5.34 -4.71
C ALA A 710 -34.87 -5.64 -6.20
N THR A 711 -33.91 -6.43 -6.66
CA THR A 711 -33.95 -7.00 -8.02
C THR A 711 -35.09 -8.01 -8.12
N GLU A 712 -35.68 -8.17 -9.30
CA GLU A 712 -36.88 -9.00 -9.54
C GLU A 712 -36.83 -10.35 -8.82
N GLY A 713 -35.78 -11.15 -9.05
CA GLY A 713 -35.66 -12.47 -8.44
C GLY A 713 -35.52 -12.46 -6.91
N THR A 714 -35.05 -11.37 -6.31
CA THR A 714 -35.02 -11.20 -4.85
C THR A 714 -36.37 -10.70 -4.35
N ALA A 715 -36.99 -9.74 -5.05
CA ALA A 715 -38.28 -9.16 -4.70
C ALA A 715 -39.42 -10.19 -4.69
N ASN A 716 -39.44 -11.12 -5.66
CA ASN A 716 -40.49 -12.14 -5.77
C ASN A 716 -40.57 -13.02 -4.51
N ILE A 717 -39.42 -13.45 -3.98
CA ILE A 717 -39.38 -14.28 -2.77
C ILE A 717 -39.76 -13.48 -1.52
N LEU A 718 -39.36 -12.21 -1.45
CA LEU A 718 -39.78 -11.35 -0.35
C LEU A 718 -41.31 -11.14 -0.38
N ALA A 719 -41.89 -11.01 -1.57
CA ALA A 719 -43.34 -10.88 -1.74
C ALA A 719 -44.10 -12.18 -1.38
N GLU A 720 -43.55 -13.35 -1.70
CA GLU A 720 -44.10 -14.66 -1.28
C GLU A 720 -44.20 -14.78 0.25
N GLU A 721 -43.27 -14.15 0.98
CA GLU A 721 -43.24 -14.11 2.44
C GLU A 721 -43.99 -12.89 3.03
N GLY A 722 -44.74 -12.16 2.21
CA GLY A 722 -45.57 -11.02 2.64
C GLY A 722 -44.79 -9.73 2.96
N ILE A 723 -43.52 -9.63 2.55
CA ILE A 723 -42.67 -8.46 2.80
C ILE A 723 -42.81 -7.48 1.63
N THR A 724 -43.40 -6.30 1.91
CA THR A 724 -43.61 -5.27 0.88
C THR A 724 -42.27 -4.75 0.35
N THR A 725 -42.01 -4.98 -0.95
CA THR A 725 -40.75 -4.64 -1.61
C THR A 725 -41.00 -4.07 -3.00
N SER A 726 -40.33 -2.97 -3.35
CA SER A 726 -40.37 -2.41 -4.71
C SER A 726 -39.34 -3.09 -5.62
N ILE A 727 -39.68 -3.30 -6.89
CA ILE A 727 -38.78 -3.88 -7.89
C ILE A 727 -37.93 -2.79 -8.56
N VAL A 728 -36.65 -3.07 -8.80
CA VAL A 728 -35.77 -2.25 -9.64
C VAL A 728 -35.00 -3.12 -10.63
N GLU A 729 -34.90 -2.65 -11.87
CA GLU A 729 -34.05 -3.28 -12.89
C GLU A 729 -32.57 -2.94 -12.63
N LYS A 730 -31.67 -3.90 -12.94
CA LYS A 730 -30.25 -3.83 -12.55
C LYS A 730 -29.50 -2.66 -13.20
N LEU A 731 -29.63 -2.46 -14.51
CA LEU A 731 -28.96 -1.40 -15.26
C LEU A 731 -29.83 -0.97 -16.47
N GLN A 732 -30.55 0.14 -16.35
CA GLN A 732 -31.08 0.88 -17.49
C GLN A 732 -30.32 2.20 -17.62
N THR A 733 -30.21 2.73 -18.85
CA THR A 733 -29.72 4.09 -19.11
C THR A 733 -30.85 5.12 -18.94
N GLY A 734 -30.67 6.11 -18.07
CA GLY A 734 -31.60 7.25 -17.87
C GLY A 734 -31.92 7.49 -16.39
N ASN A 735 -32.43 8.69 -16.06
CA ASN A 735 -32.59 9.33 -14.73
C ASN A 735 -33.20 8.51 -13.56
N ASN A 736 -33.70 7.30 -13.81
CA ASN A 736 -34.29 6.38 -12.83
C ASN A 736 -33.46 5.10 -12.61
N SER A 737 -32.24 5.05 -13.15
CA SER A 737 -31.34 3.90 -13.00
C SER A 737 -30.98 3.62 -11.54
N LEU A 738 -30.65 2.36 -11.22
CA LEU A 738 -30.20 1.97 -9.88
C LEU A 738 -28.98 2.79 -9.43
N LEU A 739 -28.02 3.01 -10.34
CA LEU A 739 -26.79 3.75 -10.05
C LEU A 739 -27.07 5.23 -9.75
N GLU A 740 -28.01 5.86 -10.45
CA GLU A 740 -28.41 7.24 -10.15
C GLU A 740 -29.22 7.34 -8.85
N LYS A 741 -30.06 6.35 -8.53
CA LYS A 741 -30.73 6.30 -7.22
C LYS A 741 -29.72 6.24 -6.07
N ILE A 742 -28.63 5.50 -6.24
CA ILE A 742 -27.49 5.50 -5.31
C ILE A 742 -26.78 6.87 -5.33
N ALA A 743 -26.52 7.43 -6.51
CA ALA A 743 -25.87 8.74 -6.68
C ALA A 743 -26.62 9.89 -5.99
N GLN A 744 -27.95 9.84 -6.05
CA GLN A 744 -28.88 10.84 -5.52
C GLN A 744 -29.27 10.56 -4.06
N HIS A 745 -28.68 9.57 -3.40
CA HIS A 745 -29.02 9.14 -2.04
C HIS A 745 -30.50 8.76 -1.84
N LYS A 746 -31.19 8.31 -2.90
CA LYS A 746 -32.53 7.69 -2.82
C LYS A 746 -32.47 6.27 -2.26
N ILE A 747 -31.31 5.63 -2.37
CA ILE A 747 -30.94 4.41 -1.67
C ILE A 747 -29.92 4.82 -0.61
N ASN A 748 -30.08 4.34 0.62
CA ASN A 748 -29.25 4.72 1.76
C ASN A 748 -28.38 3.58 2.27
N LEU A 749 -28.69 2.34 1.86
CA LEU A 749 -27.98 1.14 2.27
C LEU A 749 -28.07 0.09 1.16
N VAL A 750 -26.96 -0.59 0.87
CA VAL A 750 -26.89 -1.59 -0.21
C VAL A 750 -26.50 -2.96 0.36
N ILE A 751 -27.29 -3.98 0.06
CA ILE A 751 -26.98 -5.39 0.30
C ILE A 751 -26.85 -6.06 -1.07
N ASN A 752 -25.62 -6.35 -1.49
CA ASN A 752 -25.32 -6.91 -2.79
C ASN A 752 -24.39 -8.13 -2.67
N VAL A 753 -25.01 -9.32 -2.60
CA VAL A 753 -24.31 -10.59 -2.42
C VAL A 753 -24.30 -11.35 -3.74
N THR A 754 -23.11 -11.51 -4.34
CA THR A 754 -22.96 -12.07 -5.69
C THR A 754 -21.77 -13.02 -5.78
N ASN A 755 -21.81 -13.92 -6.75
CA ASN A 755 -20.68 -14.77 -7.11
C ASN A 755 -19.86 -14.07 -8.21
N LEU A 756 -18.53 -14.01 -8.06
CA LEU A 756 -17.65 -13.37 -9.06
C LEU A 756 -17.67 -14.09 -10.42
N SER A 757 -18.08 -15.37 -10.46
CA SER A 757 -18.19 -16.15 -11.69
C SER A 757 -19.48 -15.91 -12.49
N ASP A 758 -20.47 -15.25 -11.87
CA ASP A 758 -21.78 -15.01 -12.46
C ASP A 758 -21.68 -13.97 -13.59
N SER A 759 -22.53 -14.09 -14.61
CA SER A 759 -22.65 -13.08 -15.68
C SER A 759 -23.07 -11.72 -15.11
N ALA A 760 -23.77 -11.71 -13.96
CA ALA A 760 -24.15 -10.51 -13.22
C ALA A 760 -23.03 -9.90 -12.34
N SER A 761 -21.81 -10.46 -12.38
CA SER A 761 -20.67 -9.97 -11.57
C SER A 761 -20.27 -8.53 -11.91
N HIS A 762 -20.38 -8.13 -13.18
CA HIS A 762 -20.07 -6.77 -13.62
C HIS A 762 -21.03 -5.74 -12.99
N ASP A 763 -22.34 -5.97 -13.09
CA ASP A 763 -23.38 -5.11 -12.49
C ASP A 763 -23.17 -4.98 -10.98
N ALA A 764 -22.85 -6.08 -10.32
CA ALA A 764 -22.58 -6.12 -8.88
C ALA A 764 -21.40 -5.24 -8.47
N ILE A 765 -20.33 -5.26 -9.27
CA ILE A 765 -19.15 -4.40 -9.06
C ILE A 765 -19.54 -2.93 -9.24
N MET A 766 -20.27 -2.59 -10.31
CA MET A 766 -20.73 -1.22 -10.56
C MET A 766 -21.61 -0.68 -9.43
N ILE A 767 -22.54 -1.48 -8.91
CA ILE A 767 -23.41 -1.11 -7.78
C ILE A 767 -22.59 -0.85 -6.52
N LYS A 768 -21.65 -1.75 -6.19
CA LYS A 768 -20.77 -1.61 -5.02
C LYS A 768 -19.90 -0.35 -5.13
N ASP A 769 -19.32 -0.13 -6.30
CA ASP A 769 -18.46 1.01 -6.56
C ASP A 769 -19.24 2.32 -6.48
N GLN A 770 -20.44 2.38 -7.06
CA GLN A 770 -21.29 3.56 -6.95
C GLN A 770 -21.71 3.84 -5.51
N ALA A 771 -22.00 2.82 -4.70
CA ALA A 771 -22.33 3.00 -3.28
C ALA A 771 -21.14 3.51 -2.48
N LEU A 772 -19.94 2.93 -2.68
CA LEU A 772 -18.73 3.41 -2.03
C LEU A 772 -18.38 4.85 -2.44
N ASN A 773 -18.63 5.23 -3.70
CA ASN A 773 -18.39 6.59 -4.22
C ASN A 773 -19.22 7.66 -3.55
N THR A 774 -20.46 7.31 -3.21
CA THR A 774 -21.39 8.22 -2.55
C THR A 774 -21.42 8.00 -1.04
N HIS A 775 -20.43 7.31 -0.47
CA HIS A 775 -20.32 7.04 0.96
C HIS A 775 -21.57 6.33 1.55
N ILE A 776 -22.22 5.48 0.75
CA ILE A 776 -23.33 4.63 1.17
C ILE A 776 -22.77 3.28 1.65
N PRO A 777 -23.14 2.81 2.86
CA PRO A 777 -22.74 1.49 3.35
C PRO A 777 -23.20 0.38 2.39
N VAL A 778 -22.25 -0.49 2.02
CA VAL A 778 -22.49 -1.64 1.16
C VAL A 778 -22.04 -2.94 1.84
N PHE A 779 -22.90 -3.95 1.79
CA PHE A 779 -22.67 -5.26 2.39
C PHE A 779 -22.64 -6.34 1.32
N SER A 780 -21.52 -7.06 1.25
CA SER A 780 -21.32 -8.16 0.30
C SER A 780 -21.58 -9.54 0.89
N SER A 781 -22.08 -9.61 2.12
CA SER A 781 -22.49 -10.85 2.78
C SER A 781 -23.75 -10.61 3.62
N ILE A 782 -24.56 -11.66 3.79
CA ILE A 782 -25.75 -11.62 4.66
C ILE A 782 -25.35 -11.36 6.11
N GLN A 783 -24.27 -11.99 6.59
CA GLN A 783 -23.76 -11.82 7.94
C GLN A 783 -23.36 -10.37 8.24
N SER A 784 -22.71 -9.68 7.31
CA SER A 784 -22.38 -8.25 7.47
C SER A 784 -23.65 -7.40 7.59
N ALA A 785 -24.70 -7.71 6.81
CA ALA A 785 -25.98 -7.01 6.90
C ALA A 785 -26.69 -7.28 8.25
N GLU A 786 -26.67 -8.53 8.73
CA GLU A 786 -27.22 -8.89 10.06
C GLU A 786 -26.50 -8.17 11.20
N ASN A 787 -25.17 -8.05 11.12
CA ASN A 787 -24.39 -7.31 12.11
C ASN A 787 -24.82 -5.85 12.18
N ILE A 788 -25.16 -5.23 11.05
CA ILE A 788 -25.61 -3.84 10.99
C ILE A 788 -27.07 -3.69 11.42
N LEU A 789 -27.92 -4.67 11.13
CA LEU A 789 -29.23 -4.75 11.76
C LEU A 789 -29.13 -4.80 13.28
N ASN A 790 -28.21 -5.58 13.84
CA ASN A 790 -28.00 -5.61 15.29
C ASN A 790 -27.57 -4.23 15.84
N VAL A 791 -26.81 -3.44 15.07
CA VAL A 791 -26.51 -2.04 15.40
C VAL A 791 -27.80 -1.22 15.47
N LEU A 792 -28.59 -1.25 14.40
CA LEU A 792 -29.83 -0.48 14.28
C LEU A 792 -30.85 -0.83 15.36
N GLU A 793 -31.07 -2.12 15.60
CA GLU A 793 -31.99 -2.62 16.63
C GLU A 793 -31.53 -2.27 18.05
N THR A 794 -30.21 -2.17 18.27
CA THR A 794 -29.69 -1.70 19.56
C THR A 794 -29.89 -0.19 19.75
N MET A 795 -29.95 0.57 18.65
CA MET A 795 -30.17 2.03 18.66
C MET A 795 -31.66 2.40 18.66
N ALA A 796 -32.53 1.52 18.17
CA ALA A 796 -33.96 1.77 18.05
C ALA A 796 -34.73 1.34 19.31
N MET A 797 -35.78 2.09 19.66
CA MET A 797 -36.85 1.58 20.52
C MET A 797 -37.89 0.89 19.63
N CYS A 798 -37.94 -0.44 19.65
CA CYS A 798 -38.92 -1.19 18.88
C CYS A 798 -40.21 -1.37 19.70
N THR A 799 -41.34 -0.87 19.21
CA THR A 799 -42.67 -1.22 19.73
C THR A 799 -43.19 -2.46 18.98
N GLN A 800 -43.63 -3.50 19.70
CA GLN A 800 -44.39 -4.59 19.10
C GLN A 800 -45.87 -4.17 19.01
N PRO A 801 -46.53 -4.32 17.85
CA PRO A 801 -47.99 -4.24 17.81
C PRO A 801 -48.55 -5.34 18.72
N LEU A 802 -49.47 -4.98 19.61
CA LEU A 802 -50.20 -5.92 20.47
C LEU A 802 -51.17 -6.78 19.66
#